data_AF-A0A496XYZ0-F1
#
_entry.id   AF-A0A496XYZ0-F1
#
_cell.length_a   1.000
_cell.length_b   1.000
_cell.length_c   1.000
_cell.angle_alpha   90.00
_cell.angle_beta   90.00
_cell.angle_gamma   90.00
#
_symmetry.space_group_name_H-M   'P 1'
#
loop_
_entity.id
_entity.type
_entity.pdbx_description
1 polymer ?
#
loop_
_entity_poly.entity_id
_entity_poly.type
_entity_poly.pdbx_seq_one_letter_code
_entity_poly.pdbx_strand_id
1 'polypeptide(L)'
;MKISSYLSRRRYFVAVMVGIVMTGFISFLIGQNFLAHVELQKLTLKNLRQDVEKRAAAGSYFYSERQQDLIDLAHSRELSYYFENKALGMSMEYGLRFSLIDIQRRFARLQGETLLGNDRIYTRIVFIERSGKCLVDSQATDIKAPGNKDWQSFLAPESSEPVILVEPLEPDLADVMISTPFYFKGTYAGQIVAWVSNDTLCNHLIAGGPEASNLVLQIILWRPDKPFLNICKYPEPVPAMLSDLGQVKIEGTQGIVVVQPPGREDKIIALWVSIKDTPFYLLGVLPASTVFGPIAPWRLMVALGSLALLLLGGMGILYRADTRNLALQARLVEAAKRERELIEDQNRQLEAEIVERKLTERGLRESEQKYRELADLLPQSVFECDVWGTLTFANRESFKTFGYSQEEFDQGLNLLQMIVPAEQDRARRNLRQILAGNHLTVGQFTAIRKNGSTFPITVYSNPIIKGNQPVGLRGILIDISERKQAEELLKLNEARLEALLQVNQMTEARLPEITEFAMEEAIRLTQSQLGYIAFVDEDKSILTMHAWPKNAIQACRIEDKPQVYPVETTGLWGEAVRQRRPIITNDYSAPNLWEKGYPEGHVEIRRQINVPIFDGNQVVLVAGVGNKTLDYDESDVRQLTLLMEGMWRIIQRKRAQEQIQASLQEKEVLLKEIHHRVKNNLQIICSLLKLQAGYIDDSKIQAVIQDSQNRIRIMALVHELLYQSPDLAMINLMSYIKTLVGALSRTYLADPGGIALKLAVDDIRLGIDTAIPCGLIINELVSNSLKYAFPDKRQGVIQINFHAKPDQDLELVVRDNGVGLPETLDLRNGNSLGLRLVKILAEDQLQGKISLNRTKGTEFIIEFAVKH
;
A
#
# COMPACT_ATOMS: atom_id res chain seq x y z
N MET A 1 32.66 67.87 -41.83
CA MET A 1 31.20 67.72 -41.61
C MET A 1 30.61 66.35 -41.98
N LYS A 2 31.01 65.68 -43.08
CA LYS A 2 30.35 64.41 -43.52
C LYS A 2 30.59 63.15 -42.65
N ILE A 3 31.69 63.06 -41.89
CA ILE A 3 32.01 61.88 -41.05
C ILE A 3 31.26 61.90 -39.71
N SER A 4 30.99 63.10 -39.16
CA SER A 4 30.24 63.29 -37.91
C SER A 4 28.77 62.88 -38.04
N SER A 5 28.12 63.13 -39.19
CA SER A 5 26.73 62.69 -39.43
C SER A 5 26.61 61.18 -39.65
N TYR A 6 27.69 60.51 -40.06
CA TYR A 6 27.71 59.06 -40.27
C TYR A 6 27.83 58.31 -38.93
N LEU A 7 28.68 58.81 -38.03
CA LEU A 7 28.84 58.27 -36.67
C LEU A 7 27.59 58.50 -35.79
N SER A 8 26.89 59.63 -35.94
CA SER A 8 25.64 59.87 -35.20
C SER A 8 24.50 58.96 -35.69
N ARG A 9 24.38 58.72 -37.01
CA ARG A 9 23.43 57.74 -37.56
C ARG A 9 23.70 56.32 -37.10
N ARG A 10 24.97 55.90 -37.02
CA ARG A 10 25.33 54.55 -36.54
C ARG A 10 25.02 54.36 -35.05
N ARG A 11 25.27 55.37 -34.22
CA ARG A 11 24.89 55.36 -32.80
C ARG A 11 23.38 55.37 -32.61
N TYR A 12 22.65 56.14 -33.43
CA TYR A 12 21.18 56.13 -33.44
C TYR A 12 20.62 54.76 -33.82
N PHE A 13 21.19 54.14 -34.86
CA PHE A 13 20.79 52.79 -35.28
C PHE A 13 21.06 51.74 -34.21
N VAL A 14 22.21 51.82 -33.52
CA VAL A 14 22.55 50.93 -32.39
C VAL A 14 21.59 51.13 -31.21
N ALA A 15 21.27 52.38 -30.85
CA ALA A 15 20.33 52.66 -29.76
C ALA A 15 18.90 52.15 -30.08
N VAL A 16 18.44 52.32 -31.32
CA VAL A 16 17.15 51.78 -31.78
C VAL A 16 17.15 50.25 -31.76
N MET A 17 18.24 49.61 -32.20
CA MET A 17 18.39 48.15 -32.13
C MET A 17 18.39 47.64 -30.69
N VAL A 18 19.10 48.29 -29.77
CA VAL A 18 19.09 47.93 -28.34
C VAL A 18 17.70 48.11 -27.74
N GLY A 19 16.99 49.19 -28.10
CA GLY A 19 15.59 49.41 -27.69
C GLY A 19 14.67 48.29 -28.17
N ILE A 20 14.75 47.90 -29.44
CA ILE A 20 13.95 46.79 -30.01
C ILE A 20 14.26 45.48 -29.31
N VAL A 21 15.54 45.17 -29.05
CA VAL A 21 15.97 43.95 -28.35
C VAL A 21 15.46 43.93 -26.91
N MET A 22 15.56 45.06 -26.19
CA MET A 22 15.05 45.19 -24.81
C MET A 22 13.53 45.06 -24.76
N THR A 23 12.79 45.66 -25.70
CA THR A 23 11.33 45.48 -25.79
C THR A 23 10.99 44.02 -26.08
N GLY A 24 11.69 43.36 -27.01
CA GLY A 24 11.51 41.94 -27.30
C GLY A 24 11.78 41.06 -26.07
N PHE A 25 12.83 41.37 -25.30
CA PHE A 25 13.18 40.65 -24.08
C PHE A 25 12.15 40.85 -22.95
N ILE A 26 11.67 42.08 -22.74
CA ILE A 26 10.63 42.37 -21.74
C ILE A 26 9.31 41.69 -22.13
N SER A 27 8.90 41.77 -23.41
CA SER A 27 7.71 41.06 -23.89
C SER A 27 7.84 39.55 -23.72
N PHE A 28 9.03 38.98 -23.96
CA PHE A 28 9.32 37.57 -23.72
C PHE A 28 9.19 37.21 -22.23
N LEU A 29 9.78 37.99 -21.31
CA LEU A 29 9.67 37.75 -19.86
C LEU A 29 8.23 37.84 -19.35
N ILE A 30 7.45 38.82 -19.83
CA ILE A 30 6.03 38.95 -19.48
C ILE A 30 5.25 37.73 -20.00
N GLY A 31 5.56 37.25 -21.21
CA GLY A 31 4.97 36.03 -21.76
C GLY A 31 5.31 34.78 -20.94
N GLN A 32 6.57 34.61 -20.53
CA GLN A 32 7.00 33.50 -19.68
C GLN A 32 6.33 33.52 -18.31
N ASN A 33 6.21 34.71 -17.69
CA ASN A 33 5.52 34.87 -16.41
C ASN A 33 4.02 34.50 -16.52
N PHE A 34 3.35 34.92 -17.61
CA PHE A 34 1.97 34.53 -17.87
C PHE A 34 1.81 33.01 -18.02
N LEU A 35 2.69 32.36 -18.80
CA LEU A 35 2.67 30.91 -18.98
C LEU A 35 2.86 30.17 -17.65
N ALA A 36 3.82 30.62 -16.82
CA ALA A 36 4.08 30.06 -15.50
C ALA A 36 2.85 30.17 -14.57
N HIS A 37 2.17 31.31 -14.55
CA HIS A 37 0.93 31.47 -13.76
C HIS A 37 -0.20 30.55 -14.24
N VAL A 38 -0.39 30.40 -15.56
CA VAL A 38 -1.40 29.49 -16.12
C VAL A 38 -1.06 28.04 -15.77
N GLU A 39 0.22 27.66 -15.81
CA GLU A 39 0.67 26.31 -15.45
C GLU A 39 0.44 26.02 -13.96
N LEU A 40 0.74 26.99 -13.09
CA LEU A 40 0.48 26.87 -11.65
C LEU A 40 -1.02 26.71 -11.35
N GLN A 41 -1.88 27.50 -12.01
CA GLN A 41 -3.35 27.35 -11.88
C GLN A 41 -3.83 25.97 -12.34
N LYS A 42 -3.31 25.45 -13.46
CA LYS A 42 -3.61 24.10 -13.94
C LYS A 42 -3.17 23.02 -12.95
N LEU A 43 -1.99 23.17 -12.36
CA LEU A 43 -1.45 22.24 -11.37
C LEU A 43 -2.31 22.24 -10.09
N THR A 44 -2.71 23.40 -9.59
CA THR A 44 -3.61 23.51 -8.43
C THR A 44 -4.94 22.83 -8.69
N LEU A 45 -5.55 23.06 -9.88
CA LEU A 45 -6.80 22.40 -10.27
C LEU A 45 -6.65 20.87 -10.36
N LYS A 46 -5.52 20.40 -10.90
CA LYS A 46 -5.19 18.97 -10.99
C LYS A 46 -5.03 18.34 -9.62
N ASN A 47 -4.32 18.99 -8.70
CA ASN A 47 -4.13 18.51 -7.34
C ASN A 47 -5.45 18.43 -6.58
N LEU A 48 -6.27 19.49 -6.65
CA LEU A 48 -7.62 19.50 -6.07
C LEU A 48 -8.47 18.35 -6.60
N ARG A 49 -8.43 18.12 -7.91
CA ARG A 49 -9.14 17.00 -8.53
C ARG A 49 -8.66 15.65 -8.00
N GLN A 50 -7.34 15.44 -7.95
CA GLN A 50 -6.76 14.21 -7.41
C GLN A 50 -7.14 13.97 -5.95
N ASP A 51 -7.23 15.04 -5.15
CA ASP A 51 -7.61 14.91 -3.74
C ASP A 51 -9.08 14.51 -3.58
N VAL A 52 -9.99 15.05 -4.41
CA VAL A 52 -11.40 14.62 -4.42
C VAL A 52 -11.53 13.19 -4.97
N GLU A 53 -10.79 12.82 -6.02
CA GLU A 53 -10.77 11.45 -6.55
C GLU A 53 -10.30 10.44 -5.49
N LYS A 54 -9.23 10.74 -4.74
CA LYS A 54 -8.74 9.89 -3.64
C LYS A 54 -9.79 9.70 -2.55
N ARG A 55 -10.49 10.75 -2.17
CA ARG A 55 -11.56 10.68 -1.15
C ARG A 55 -12.79 9.92 -1.67
N ALA A 56 -13.16 10.09 -2.94
CA ALA A 56 -14.23 9.32 -3.58
C ALA A 56 -13.88 7.83 -3.65
N ALA A 57 -12.61 7.49 -3.91
CA ALA A 57 -12.10 6.12 -3.86
C ALA A 57 -12.17 5.53 -2.45
N ALA A 58 -11.80 6.31 -1.42
CA ALA A 58 -11.94 5.89 -0.03
C ALA A 58 -13.41 5.65 0.35
N GLY A 59 -14.34 6.50 -0.12
CA GLY A 59 -15.78 6.27 0.02
C GLY A 59 -16.26 5.00 -0.68
N SER A 60 -15.72 4.70 -1.87
CA SER A 60 -16.07 3.48 -2.62
C SER A 60 -15.63 2.23 -1.86
N TYR A 61 -14.39 2.23 -1.35
CA TYR A 61 -13.88 1.15 -0.50
C TYR A 61 -14.71 0.98 0.77
N PHE A 62 -15.08 2.08 1.42
CA PHE A 62 -15.93 2.06 2.60
C PHE A 62 -17.26 1.33 2.32
N TYR A 63 -18.02 1.74 1.30
CA TYR A 63 -19.32 1.11 1.02
C TYR A 63 -19.18 -0.35 0.57
N SER A 64 -18.14 -0.70 -0.20
CA SER A 64 -17.85 -2.07 -0.59
C SER A 64 -17.61 -2.99 0.61
N GLU A 65 -16.84 -2.53 1.59
CA GLU A 65 -16.60 -3.28 2.84
C GLU A 65 -17.89 -3.47 3.63
N ARG A 66 -18.76 -2.44 3.70
CA ARG A 66 -20.04 -2.56 4.41
C ARG A 66 -21.03 -3.51 3.72
N GLN A 67 -21.01 -3.57 2.39
CA GLN A 67 -21.76 -4.57 1.64
C GLN A 67 -21.24 -5.98 1.97
N GLN A 68 -19.91 -6.16 2.05
CA GLN A 68 -19.30 -7.44 2.43
C GLN A 68 -19.65 -7.86 3.86
N ASP A 69 -19.61 -6.94 4.83
CA ASP A 69 -20.02 -7.22 6.22
C ASP A 69 -21.42 -7.85 6.29
N LEU A 70 -22.34 -7.34 5.47
CA LEU A 70 -23.71 -7.83 5.41
C LEU A 70 -23.84 -9.15 4.65
N ILE A 71 -23.07 -9.36 3.58
CA ILE A 71 -22.98 -10.65 2.90
C ILE A 71 -22.50 -11.73 3.88
N ASP A 72 -21.45 -11.45 4.65
CA ASP A 72 -20.93 -12.37 5.66
C ASP A 72 -21.97 -12.63 6.75
N LEU A 73 -22.73 -11.59 7.13
CA LEU A 73 -23.84 -11.74 8.07
C LEU A 73 -24.96 -12.61 7.49
N ALA A 74 -25.28 -12.48 6.20
CA ALA A 74 -26.26 -13.33 5.51
C ALA A 74 -25.81 -14.79 5.42
N HIS A 75 -24.51 -15.06 5.30
CA HIS A 75 -23.96 -16.42 5.33
C HIS A 75 -23.70 -16.97 6.74
N SER A 76 -24.13 -16.25 7.79
CA SER A 76 -23.95 -16.69 9.17
C SER A 76 -24.74 -17.97 9.50
N ARG A 77 -24.17 -18.80 10.38
CA ARG A 77 -24.81 -20.05 10.82
C ARG A 77 -26.07 -19.77 11.65
N GLU A 78 -26.09 -18.68 12.38
CA GLU A 78 -27.18 -18.23 13.25
C GLU A 78 -28.47 -18.02 12.47
N LEU A 79 -28.40 -17.34 11.31
CA LEU A 79 -29.56 -17.18 10.42
C LEU A 79 -29.99 -18.51 9.82
N SER A 80 -29.04 -19.32 9.33
CA SER A 80 -29.33 -20.64 8.76
C SER A 80 -30.04 -21.56 9.77
N TYR A 81 -29.57 -21.60 11.02
CA TYR A 81 -30.17 -22.41 12.09
C TYR A 81 -31.58 -21.98 12.44
N TYR A 82 -31.90 -20.68 12.43
CA TYR A 82 -33.28 -20.23 12.64
C TYR A 82 -34.23 -20.80 11.58
N PHE A 83 -33.86 -20.72 10.30
CA PHE A 83 -34.71 -21.22 9.21
C PHE A 83 -34.76 -22.75 9.15
N GLU A 84 -33.68 -23.45 9.53
CA GLU A 84 -33.69 -24.91 9.72
C GLU A 84 -34.66 -25.33 10.82
N ASN A 85 -34.54 -24.73 12.01
CA ASN A 85 -35.42 -25.02 13.14
C ASN A 85 -36.88 -24.69 12.83
N LYS A 86 -37.12 -23.63 12.07
CA LYS A 86 -38.46 -23.25 11.60
C LYS A 86 -39.02 -24.27 10.61
N ALA A 87 -38.20 -24.77 9.69
CA ALA A 87 -38.59 -25.82 8.75
C ALA A 87 -38.88 -27.17 9.45
N LEU A 88 -38.22 -27.44 10.59
CA LEU A 88 -38.49 -28.61 11.44
C LEU A 88 -39.75 -28.47 12.31
N GLY A 89 -40.46 -27.34 12.25
CA GLY A 89 -41.71 -27.12 12.97
C GLY A 89 -41.55 -26.76 14.44
N MET A 90 -40.38 -26.28 14.87
CA MET A 90 -40.18 -25.82 16.25
C MET A 90 -41.09 -24.63 16.58
N SER A 91 -41.56 -24.56 17.83
CA SER A 91 -42.41 -23.46 18.29
C SER A 91 -41.57 -22.26 18.76
N MET A 92 -42.21 -21.09 18.87
CA MET A 92 -41.60 -19.91 19.49
C MET A 92 -41.21 -20.13 20.95
N GLU A 93 -41.93 -21.00 21.66
CA GLU A 93 -41.71 -21.30 23.06
C GLU A 93 -40.58 -22.33 23.26
N TYR A 94 -40.37 -23.23 22.29
CA TYR A 94 -39.39 -24.31 22.33
C TYR A 94 -38.46 -24.31 21.10
N GLY A 95 -37.52 -23.36 21.03
CA GLY A 95 -36.38 -23.40 20.10
C GLY A 95 -36.17 -22.13 19.27
N LEU A 96 -37.21 -21.63 18.58
CA LEU A 96 -37.05 -20.49 17.66
C LEU A 96 -36.65 -19.18 18.35
N ARG A 97 -37.10 -18.97 19.59
CA ARG A 97 -36.73 -17.79 20.37
C ARG A 97 -35.23 -17.74 20.68
N PHE A 98 -34.59 -18.87 20.94
CA PHE A 98 -33.14 -18.93 21.19
C PHE A 98 -32.36 -18.58 19.92
N SER A 99 -32.78 -19.11 18.77
CA SER A 99 -32.17 -18.76 17.49
C SER A 99 -32.29 -17.25 17.17
N LEU A 100 -33.42 -16.61 17.48
CA LEU A 100 -33.57 -15.16 17.32
C LEU A 100 -32.66 -14.36 18.26
N ILE A 101 -32.47 -14.82 19.51
CA ILE A 101 -31.52 -14.20 20.45
C ILE A 101 -30.08 -14.30 19.92
N ASP A 102 -29.70 -15.44 19.36
CA ASP A 102 -28.35 -15.63 18.82
C ASP A 102 -28.10 -14.74 17.59
N ILE A 103 -29.08 -14.61 16.69
CA ILE A 103 -29.02 -13.65 15.57
C ILE A 103 -28.92 -12.21 16.11
N GLN A 104 -29.71 -11.86 17.13
CA GLN A 104 -29.66 -10.52 17.73
C GLN A 104 -28.28 -10.22 18.35
N ARG A 105 -27.70 -11.16 19.09
CA ARG A 105 -26.34 -11.02 19.62
C ARG A 105 -25.31 -10.86 18.52
N ARG A 106 -25.44 -11.62 17.43
CA ARG A 106 -24.55 -11.50 16.27
C ARG A 106 -24.63 -10.11 15.65
N PHE A 107 -25.84 -9.55 15.51
CA PHE A 107 -26.05 -8.21 14.95
C PHE A 107 -25.50 -7.12 15.89
N ALA A 108 -25.79 -7.23 17.19
CA ALA A 108 -25.26 -6.30 18.20
C ALA A 108 -23.72 -6.37 18.30
N ARG A 109 -23.14 -7.55 18.11
CA ARG A 109 -21.69 -7.75 18.07
C ARG A 109 -21.08 -7.05 16.86
N LEU A 110 -21.60 -7.28 15.64
CA LEU A 110 -21.14 -6.60 14.43
C LEU A 110 -21.24 -5.07 14.60
N GLN A 111 -22.35 -4.59 15.17
CA GLN A 111 -22.55 -3.19 15.47
C GLN A 111 -21.53 -2.61 16.46
N GLY A 112 -21.10 -3.39 17.47
CA GLY A 112 -20.14 -2.98 18.48
C GLY A 112 -18.67 -3.08 18.04
N GLU A 113 -18.34 -4.08 17.22
CA GLU A 113 -16.98 -4.35 16.75
C GLU A 113 -16.59 -3.50 15.54
N THR A 114 -17.57 -3.05 14.73
CA THR A 114 -17.30 -2.30 13.49
C THR A 114 -17.23 -0.80 13.75
N LEU A 115 -16.02 -0.33 14.05
CA LEU A 115 -15.70 1.06 14.36
C LEU A 115 -14.82 1.68 13.26
N LEU A 116 -14.98 2.98 13.03
CA LEU A 116 -14.05 3.80 12.26
C LEU A 116 -13.42 4.82 13.20
N GLY A 117 -12.13 4.64 13.52
CA GLY A 117 -11.52 5.31 14.67
C GLY A 117 -12.19 4.87 15.98
N ASN A 118 -12.88 5.80 16.66
CA ASN A 118 -13.65 5.51 17.88
C ASN A 118 -15.18 5.55 17.66
N ASP A 119 -15.63 5.86 16.45
CA ASP A 119 -17.05 6.07 16.15
C ASP A 119 -17.66 4.82 15.52
N ARG A 120 -18.90 4.51 15.91
CA ARG A 120 -19.63 3.36 15.39
C ARG A 120 -20.03 3.59 13.94
N ILE A 121 -19.82 2.58 13.10
CA ILE A 121 -20.25 2.65 11.70
C ILE A 121 -21.73 2.31 11.57
N TYR A 122 -22.21 1.27 12.25
CA TYR A 122 -23.62 0.87 12.21
C TYR A 122 -24.40 1.47 13.38
N THR A 123 -25.50 2.16 13.07
CA THR A 123 -26.41 2.67 14.11
C THR A 123 -27.50 1.66 14.45
N ARG A 124 -27.94 0.83 13.51
CA ARG A 124 -28.97 -0.20 13.69
C ARG A 124 -28.84 -1.28 12.62
N ILE A 125 -29.10 -2.53 12.96
CA ILE A 125 -29.14 -3.67 12.02
C ILE A 125 -30.40 -4.48 12.30
N VAL A 126 -31.18 -4.78 11.24
CA VAL A 126 -32.43 -5.53 11.35
C VAL A 126 -32.50 -6.66 10.33
N PHE A 127 -33.25 -7.71 10.66
CA PHE A 127 -33.64 -8.75 9.71
C PHE A 127 -35.14 -8.68 9.45
N ILE A 128 -35.52 -8.52 8.18
CA ILE A 128 -36.89 -8.45 7.72
C ILE A 128 -37.20 -9.72 6.94
N GLU A 129 -38.18 -10.49 7.39
CA GLU A 129 -38.64 -11.69 6.68
C GLU A 129 -39.36 -11.30 5.37
N ARG A 130 -39.41 -12.22 4.39
CA ARG A 130 -40.20 -12.08 3.14
C ARG A 130 -41.66 -11.64 3.32
N SER A 131 -42.22 -11.82 4.52
CA SER A 131 -43.58 -11.41 4.89
C SER A 131 -43.71 -9.92 5.19
N GLY A 132 -42.61 -9.16 5.22
CA GLY A 132 -42.57 -7.79 5.72
C GLY A 132 -42.50 -7.71 7.25
N LYS A 133 -42.30 -8.82 7.95
CA LYS A 133 -42.17 -8.84 9.41
C LYS A 133 -40.71 -8.68 9.83
N CYS A 134 -40.41 -7.69 10.66
CA CYS A 134 -39.11 -7.59 11.32
C CYS A 134 -38.97 -8.72 12.37
N LEU A 135 -37.98 -9.60 12.19
CA LEU A 135 -37.71 -10.73 13.09
C LEU A 135 -36.69 -10.39 14.19
N VAL A 136 -35.69 -9.58 13.83
CA VAL A 136 -34.59 -9.20 14.74
C VAL A 136 -34.24 -7.75 14.51
N ASP A 137 -34.00 -7.04 15.60
CA ASP A 137 -33.54 -5.65 15.62
C ASP A 137 -32.44 -5.49 16.67
N SER A 138 -31.27 -5.01 16.25
CA SER A 138 -30.11 -4.85 17.14
C SER A 138 -30.35 -3.84 18.27
N GLN A 139 -31.34 -2.94 18.15
CA GLN A 139 -31.68 -1.96 19.18
C GLN A 139 -32.85 -2.36 20.11
N ALA A 140 -33.57 -3.46 19.81
CA ALA A 140 -34.73 -3.85 20.63
C ALA A 140 -34.31 -4.50 21.96
N THR A 141 -34.72 -3.93 23.09
CA THR A 141 -34.44 -4.48 24.44
C THR A 141 -35.33 -5.67 24.82
N ASP A 142 -36.40 -5.93 24.07
CA ASP A 142 -37.34 -7.04 24.27
C ASP A 142 -37.81 -7.56 22.90
N ILE A 143 -37.90 -8.88 22.68
CA ILE A 143 -38.28 -9.51 21.38
C ILE A 143 -39.78 -9.34 21.06
N LYS A 144 -40.47 -8.40 21.73
CA LYS A 144 -41.85 -8.03 21.37
C LYS A 144 -41.82 -7.17 20.12
N ALA A 145 -42.73 -7.46 19.19
CA ALA A 145 -42.79 -6.88 17.86
C ALA A 145 -42.50 -5.36 17.88
N PRO A 146 -41.48 -4.88 17.14
CA PRO A 146 -41.20 -3.46 17.07
C PRO A 146 -42.42 -2.72 16.47
N GLY A 147 -42.65 -1.51 16.98
CA GLY A 147 -43.81 -0.67 16.64
C GLY A 147 -44.02 -0.47 15.14
N ASN A 148 -45.24 -0.04 14.81
CA ASN A 148 -45.88 0.07 13.50
C ASN A 148 -45.08 0.89 12.45
N LYS A 149 -43.93 0.36 11.99
CA LYS A 149 -43.14 0.86 10.86
C LYS A 149 -43.43 -0.03 9.66
N ASP A 150 -43.63 0.54 8.48
CA ASP A 150 -43.85 -0.22 7.25
C ASP A 150 -42.51 -0.81 6.75
N TRP A 151 -42.15 -1.96 7.32
CA TRP A 151 -40.92 -2.69 6.99
C TRP A 151 -40.90 -3.23 5.56
N GLN A 152 -42.06 -3.27 4.90
CA GLN A 152 -42.20 -3.77 3.53
C GLN A 152 -41.49 -2.87 2.52
N SER A 153 -41.39 -1.56 2.81
CA SER A 153 -40.69 -0.57 1.98
C SER A 153 -39.19 -0.80 1.83
N PHE A 154 -38.58 -1.59 2.72
CA PHE A 154 -37.14 -1.90 2.70
C PHE A 154 -36.80 -3.23 2.01
N LEU A 155 -37.81 -4.01 1.59
CA LEU A 155 -37.61 -5.28 0.89
C LEU A 155 -37.35 -5.03 -0.60
N ALA A 156 -36.23 -5.52 -1.11
CA ALA A 156 -35.86 -5.51 -2.52
C ALA A 156 -35.70 -6.96 -3.05
N PRO A 157 -36.79 -7.77 -3.14
CA PRO A 157 -36.71 -9.19 -3.47
C PRO A 157 -36.18 -9.49 -4.89
N GLU A 158 -36.16 -8.48 -5.76
CA GLU A 158 -35.66 -8.58 -7.14
C GLU A 158 -34.14 -8.43 -7.24
N SER A 159 -33.44 -7.99 -6.18
CA SER A 159 -31.99 -7.86 -6.17
C SER A 159 -31.32 -9.10 -5.59
N SER A 160 -30.39 -9.70 -6.34
CA SER A 160 -29.50 -10.77 -5.88
C SER A 160 -28.24 -10.27 -5.17
N GLU A 161 -27.96 -8.97 -5.26
CA GLU A 161 -26.78 -8.31 -4.69
C GLU A 161 -27.17 -7.28 -3.61
N PRO A 162 -26.24 -6.89 -2.72
CA PRO A 162 -26.49 -5.84 -1.74
C PRO A 162 -26.77 -4.49 -2.39
N VAL A 163 -27.84 -3.82 -1.97
CA VAL A 163 -28.29 -2.53 -2.49
C VAL A 163 -28.16 -1.45 -1.42
N ILE A 164 -27.76 -0.25 -1.83
CA ILE A 164 -27.78 0.94 -0.98
C ILE A 164 -29.17 1.58 -1.06
N LEU A 165 -29.82 1.70 0.10
CA LEU A 165 -31.11 2.36 0.25
C LEU A 165 -30.91 3.75 0.87
N VAL A 166 -31.75 4.70 0.46
CA VAL A 166 -31.66 6.11 0.92
C VAL A 166 -33.05 6.58 1.32
N GLU A 167 -33.23 6.88 2.61
CA GLU A 167 -34.50 7.37 3.19
C GLU A 167 -34.33 8.85 3.60
N PRO A 168 -35.21 9.78 3.14
CA PRO A 168 -35.15 11.17 3.56
C PRO A 168 -35.40 11.32 5.07
N LEU A 169 -34.47 11.95 5.79
CA LEU A 169 -34.58 12.24 7.22
C LEU A 169 -35.12 13.65 7.46
N GLU A 170 -34.62 14.62 6.70
CA GLU A 170 -35.04 16.03 6.67
C GLU A 170 -35.20 16.49 5.20
N PRO A 171 -35.74 17.69 4.90
CA PRO A 171 -35.92 18.14 3.51
C PRO A 171 -34.65 18.06 2.64
N ASP A 172 -33.47 18.23 3.25
CA ASP A 172 -32.16 18.29 2.57
C ASP A 172 -31.15 17.25 3.08
N LEU A 173 -31.56 16.31 3.95
CA LEU A 173 -30.70 15.28 4.55
C LEU A 173 -31.33 13.88 4.46
N ALA A 174 -30.53 12.86 4.17
CA ALA A 174 -31.01 11.48 4.10
C ALA A 174 -30.14 10.50 4.87
N ASP A 175 -30.78 9.48 5.44
CA ASP A 175 -30.12 8.32 6.02
C ASP A 175 -29.75 7.31 4.94
N VAL A 176 -28.59 6.68 5.12
CA VAL A 176 -28.09 5.65 4.22
C VAL A 176 -28.20 4.30 4.91
N MET A 177 -28.84 3.35 4.23
CA MET A 177 -28.82 1.95 4.63
C MET A 177 -28.20 1.08 3.57
N ILE A 178 -27.73 -0.09 3.97
CA ILE A 178 -27.30 -1.15 3.08
C ILE A 178 -28.20 -2.34 3.35
N SER A 179 -28.79 -2.88 2.29
CA SER A 179 -29.68 -4.03 2.33
C SER A 179 -29.05 -5.18 1.57
N THR A 180 -29.05 -6.39 2.15
CA THR A 180 -28.62 -7.61 1.46
C THR A 180 -29.70 -8.69 1.51
N PRO A 181 -29.97 -9.39 0.40
CA PRO A 181 -30.90 -10.52 0.39
C PRO A 181 -30.32 -11.71 1.17
N PHE A 182 -31.21 -12.44 1.84
CA PHE A 182 -30.89 -13.72 2.49
C PHE A 182 -31.70 -14.85 1.83
N TYR A 183 -30.98 -15.87 1.37
CA TYR A 183 -31.55 -17.06 0.74
C TYR A 183 -31.33 -18.28 1.62
N PHE A 184 -32.41 -19.01 1.91
CA PHE A 184 -32.34 -20.30 2.59
C PHE A 184 -32.65 -21.41 1.60
N LYS A 185 -31.70 -22.34 1.41
CA LYS A 185 -31.81 -23.45 0.44
C LYS A 185 -32.25 -22.98 -0.96
N GLY A 186 -31.67 -21.87 -1.43
CA GLY A 186 -31.97 -21.29 -2.74
C GLY A 186 -33.28 -20.51 -2.84
N THR A 187 -34.06 -20.40 -1.76
CA THR A 187 -35.31 -19.63 -1.73
C THR A 187 -35.13 -18.32 -0.96
N TYR A 188 -35.62 -17.21 -1.51
CA TYR A 188 -35.60 -15.91 -0.83
C TYR A 188 -36.40 -15.98 0.49
N ALA A 189 -35.71 -15.72 1.59
CA ALA A 189 -36.25 -15.85 2.94
C ALA A 189 -36.42 -14.49 3.64
N GLY A 190 -35.67 -13.47 3.24
CA GLY A 190 -35.77 -12.11 3.79
C GLY A 190 -34.59 -11.23 3.39
N GLN A 191 -34.43 -10.11 4.10
CA GLN A 191 -33.33 -9.16 3.94
C GLN A 191 -32.75 -8.71 5.27
N ILE A 192 -31.44 -8.47 5.28
CA ILE A 192 -30.76 -7.78 6.36
C ILE A 192 -30.60 -6.33 5.93
N VAL A 193 -31.01 -5.39 6.76
CA VAL A 193 -30.88 -3.95 6.51
C VAL A 193 -30.08 -3.31 7.65
N ALA A 194 -29.01 -2.60 7.31
CA ALA A 194 -28.18 -1.89 8.28
C ALA A 194 -28.09 -0.41 7.98
N TRP A 195 -28.32 0.42 8.99
CA TRP A 195 -28.18 1.87 8.94
C TRP A 195 -26.72 2.25 9.18
N VAL A 196 -26.16 3.04 8.26
CA VAL A 196 -24.81 3.56 8.36
C VAL A 196 -24.85 4.93 9.02
N SER A 197 -23.94 5.18 9.96
CA SER A 197 -23.80 6.47 10.63
C SER A 197 -23.26 7.52 9.66
N ASN A 198 -24.13 8.47 9.28
CA ASN A 198 -23.74 9.62 8.48
C ASN A 198 -22.62 10.41 9.17
N ASP A 199 -22.73 10.71 10.47
CA ASP A 199 -21.72 11.49 11.20
C ASP A 199 -20.34 10.83 11.18
N THR A 200 -20.28 9.51 11.33
CA THR A 200 -19.03 8.72 11.25
C THR A 200 -18.43 8.79 9.85
N LEU A 201 -19.25 8.65 8.81
CA LEU A 201 -18.83 8.78 7.41
C LEU A 201 -18.22 10.16 7.16
N CYS A 202 -18.88 11.23 7.62
CA CYS A 202 -18.44 12.60 7.38
C CYS A 202 -17.16 12.93 8.16
N ASN A 203 -17.07 12.56 9.44
CA ASN A 203 -15.92 12.89 10.28
C ASN A 203 -14.63 12.20 9.84
N HIS A 204 -14.71 10.97 9.34
CA HIS A 204 -13.52 10.18 9.05
C HIS A 204 -13.16 10.12 7.56
N LEU A 205 -14.14 10.23 6.66
CA LEU A 205 -13.89 10.14 5.21
C LEU A 205 -13.93 11.50 4.50
N ILE A 206 -14.64 12.49 5.07
CA ILE A 206 -14.86 13.79 4.41
C ILE A 206 -14.16 14.94 5.13
N ALA A 207 -14.18 15.00 6.45
CA ALA A 207 -13.55 16.08 7.20
C ALA A 207 -12.03 16.02 6.97
N GLY A 208 -11.48 17.05 6.32
CA GLY A 208 -10.04 17.20 6.17
C GLY A 208 -9.39 17.54 7.51
N GLY A 209 -8.13 17.14 7.71
CA GLY A 209 -7.32 17.65 8.80
C GLY A 209 -7.24 19.18 8.80
N PRO A 210 -6.83 19.81 9.93
CA PRO A 210 -6.92 21.25 10.18
C PRO A 210 -6.18 22.18 9.19
N GLU A 211 -5.49 21.65 8.19
CA GLU A 211 -4.70 22.41 7.21
C GLU A 211 -5.41 22.68 5.86
N ALA A 212 -6.60 22.12 5.59
CA ALA A 212 -7.33 22.33 4.33
C ALA A 212 -8.38 23.47 4.44
N SER A 213 -7.94 24.71 4.63
CA SER A 213 -8.80 25.80 5.10
C SER A 213 -9.88 26.33 4.14
N ASN A 214 -9.98 25.88 2.87
CA ASN A 214 -10.93 26.46 1.90
C ASN A 214 -11.70 25.48 0.99
N LEU A 215 -11.43 24.17 1.03
CA LEU A 215 -12.14 23.17 0.22
C LEU A 215 -13.22 22.49 1.07
N VAL A 216 -14.49 22.74 0.74
CA VAL A 216 -15.64 22.10 1.39
C VAL A 216 -16.00 20.85 0.61
N LEU A 217 -16.14 19.71 1.29
CA LEU A 217 -16.52 18.44 0.68
C LEU A 217 -17.86 17.95 1.22
N GLN A 218 -18.68 17.37 0.34
CA GLN A 218 -20.01 16.86 0.65
C GLN A 218 -20.31 15.59 -0.17
N ILE A 219 -20.91 14.59 0.46
CA ILE A 219 -21.51 13.45 -0.27
C ILE A 219 -22.96 13.80 -0.56
N ILE A 220 -23.31 13.71 -1.84
CA ILE A 220 -24.64 14.05 -2.35
C ILE A 220 -25.23 12.88 -3.14
N LEU A 221 -26.55 12.79 -3.09
CA LEU A 221 -27.34 12.02 -4.04
C LEU A 221 -27.97 13.00 -5.05
N TRP A 222 -27.72 12.77 -6.34
CA TRP A 222 -28.32 13.58 -7.41
C TRP A 222 -29.63 12.94 -7.87
N ARG A 223 -30.73 13.69 -7.85
CA ARG A 223 -32.01 13.26 -8.43
C ARG A 223 -32.63 14.36 -9.32
N PRO A 224 -33.39 14.00 -10.38
CA PRO A 224 -34.02 14.98 -11.26
C PRO A 224 -35.04 15.90 -10.57
N ASP A 225 -35.68 15.42 -9.50
CA ASP A 225 -36.72 16.10 -8.70
C ASP A 225 -36.14 16.89 -7.51
N LYS A 226 -35.03 16.42 -6.94
CA LYS A 226 -34.22 17.14 -5.94
C LYS A 226 -32.73 17.00 -6.30
N PRO A 227 -32.11 18.03 -6.90
CA PRO A 227 -30.78 17.90 -7.49
C PRO A 227 -29.67 17.63 -6.47
N PHE A 228 -29.88 17.96 -5.19
CA PHE A 228 -28.91 17.73 -4.12
C PHE A 228 -29.62 17.27 -2.85
N LEU A 229 -29.47 15.99 -2.51
CA LEU A 229 -29.83 15.44 -1.20
C LEU A 229 -28.53 15.12 -0.45
N ASN A 230 -28.28 15.78 0.67
CA ASN A 230 -27.03 15.59 1.41
C ASN A 230 -27.10 14.31 2.25
N ILE A 231 -25.97 13.63 2.34
CA ILE A 231 -25.78 12.53 3.30
C ILE A 231 -25.14 13.05 4.59
N CYS A 232 -24.35 14.11 4.49
CA CYS A 232 -23.62 14.66 5.63
C CYS A 232 -24.28 15.88 6.24
N LYS A 233 -24.33 15.91 7.58
CA LYS A 233 -24.72 17.11 8.33
C LYS A 233 -23.62 18.18 8.20
N TYR A 234 -24.06 19.43 8.04
CA TYR A 234 -23.15 20.57 7.99
C TYR A 234 -22.56 20.85 9.38
N PRO A 235 -21.24 21.07 9.53
CA PRO A 235 -20.76 21.83 10.67
C PRO A 235 -21.32 23.24 10.55
N GLU A 236 -22.15 23.68 11.51
CA GLU A 236 -22.65 25.05 11.50
C GLU A 236 -21.50 26.05 11.70
N PRO A 237 -21.52 27.19 10.98
CA PRO A 237 -22.59 27.64 10.09
C PRO A 237 -22.50 27.00 8.69
N VAL A 238 -23.67 26.68 8.10
CA VAL A 238 -23.80 26.25 6.69
C VAL A 238 -23.04 27.25 5.81
N PRO A 239 -22.01 26.85 5.06
CA PRO A 239 -21.39 27.76 4.11
C PRO A 239 -22.45 28.14 3.09
N ALA A 240 -22.80 29.43 3.00
CA ALA A 240 -23.75 29.96 2.02
C ALA A 240 -23.39 29.62 0.54
N MET A 241 -22.29 28.89 0.30
CA MET A 241 -21.84 28.37 -1.00
C MET A 241 -22.61 27.13 -1.46
N LEU A 242 -23.23 26.37 -0.54
CA LEU A 242 -23.88 25.09 -0.84
C LEU A 242 -25.36 25.25 -1.22
N SER A 243 -26.07 26.23 -0.64
CA SER A 243 -27.47 26.55 -0.96
C SER A 243 -27.69 27.01 -2.41
N ASP A 244 -26.64 27.57 -3.04
CA ASP A 244 -26.72 28.19 -4.37
C ASP A 244 -26.40 27.20 -5.52
N LEU A 245 -26.07 25.94 -5.20
CA LEU A 245 -25.65 24.93 -6.17
C LEU A 245 -26.81 24.25 -6.91
N GLY A 246 -28.07 24.51 -6.53
CA GLY A 246 -29.27 23.89 -7.11
C GLY A 246 -29.44 24.01 -8.64
N GLN A 247 -28.64 24.87 -9.30
CA GLN A 247 -28.63 25.05 -10.75
C GLN A 247 -27.53 24.25 -11.48
N VAL A 248 -26.65 23.55 -10.75
CA VAL A 248 -25.56 22.76 -11.34
C VAL A 248 -26.08 21.41 -11.81
N LYS A 249 -25.99 21.18 -13.12
CA LYS A 249 -26.33 19.89 -13.73
C LYS A 249 -25.12 18.95 -13.66
N ILE A 250 -25.23 17.89 -12.87
CA ILE A 250 -24.21 16.83 -12.79
C ILE A 250 -24.38 15.93 -14.02
N GLU A 251 -23.40 15.95 -14.91
CA GLU A 251 -23.34 15.09 -16.08
C GLU A 251 -22.07 14.21 -16.01
N GLY A 252 -22.23 12.91 -16.28
CA GLY A 252 -21.12 11.95 -16.26
C GLY A 252 -20.62 11.57 -14.85
N THR A 253 -19.57 10.74 -14.81
CA THR A 253 -18.98 10.22 -13.57
C THR A 253 -18.08 11.22 -12.86
N GLN A 254 -17.68 12.31 -13.52
CA GLN A 254 -16.85 13.36 -12.94
C GLN A 254 -16.96 14.64 -13.77
N GLY A 255 -16.79 15.79 -13.14
CA GLY A 255 -16.78 17.07 -13.85
C GLY A 255 -16.44 18.25 -12.96
N ILE A 256 -16.15 19.38 -13.60
CA ILE A 256 -15.84 20.64 -12.92
C ILE A 256 -16.57 21.77 -13.61
N VAL A 257 -17.18 22.65 -12.82
CA VAL A 257 -17.89 23.82 -13.30
C VAL A 257 -17.57 25.04 -12.44
N VAL A 258 -17.55 26.22 -13.06
CA VAL A 258 -17.43 27.50 -12.36
C VAL A 258 -18.78 28.18 -12.39
N VAL A 259 -19.34 28.46 -11.22
CA VAL A 259 -20.69 29.03 -11.04
C VAL A 259 -20.55 30.42 -10.42
N GLN A 260 -21.38 31.36 -10.87
CA GLN A 260 -21.59 32.63 -10.18
C GLN A 260 -22.90 32.52 -9.37
N PRO A 261 -22.84 32.47 -8.05
CA PRO A 261 -24.05 32.44 -7.23
C PRO A 261 -24.81 33.78 -7.30
N PRO A 262 -26.15 33.78 -7.25
CA PRO A 262 -26.94 35.01 -7.19
C PRO A 262 -26.59 35.83 -5.94
N GLY A 263 -26.21 37.10 -6.09
CA GLY A 263 -25.93 37.99 -4.95
C GLY A 263 -24.53 37.88 -4.34
N ARG A 264 -23.63 37.07 -4.90
CA ARG A 264 -22.20 37.04 -4.53
C ARG A 264 -21.32 37.63 -5.62
N GLU A 265 -20.27 38.35 -5.20
CA GLU A 265 -19.24 38.85 -6.12
C GLU A 265 -18.25 37.74 -6.54
N ASP A 266 -17.89 36.83 -5.63
CA ASP A 266 -16.92 35.77 -5.90
C ASP A 266 -17.56 34.53 -6.56
N LYS A 267 -16.92 34.07 -7.65
CA LYS A 267 -17.24 32.80 -8.33
C LYS A 267 -16.89 31.62 -7.44
N ILE A 268 -17.57 30.49 -7.66
CA ILE A 268 -17.33 29.22 -6.98
C ILE A 268 -16.92 28.17 -7.99
N ILE A 269 -15.96 27.33 -7.64
CA ILE A 269 -15.62 26.12 -8.39
C ILE A 269 -16.33 24.95 -7.70
N ALA A 270 -17.12 24.21 -8.46
CA ALA A 270 -17.73 22.95 -8.03
C ALA A 270 -17.14 21.81 -8.84
N LEU A 271 -16.60 20.80 -8.15
CA LEU A 271 -16.02 19.59 -8.70
C LEU A 271 -16.78 18.39 -8.16
N TRP A 272 -17.18 17.45 -9.00
CA TRP A 272 -17.82 16.21 -8.54
C TRP A 272 -17.10 14.99 -9.09
N VAL A 273 -17.10 13.92 -8.30
CA VAL A 273 -16.61 12.58 -8.68
C VAL A 273 -17.59 11.54 -8.16
N SER A 274 -18.03 10.61 -9.00
CA SER A 274 -18.91 9.50 -8.61
C SER A 274 -18.20 8.56 -7.65
N ILE A 275 -18.87 8.16 -6.58
CA ILE A 275 -18.41 7.09 -5.69
C ILE A 275 -18.83 5.77 -6.36
N LYS A 276 -17.83 4.97 -6.74
CA LYS A 276 -18.03 3.78 -7.57
C LYS A 276 -18.94 2.77 -6.85
N ASP A 277 -19.79 2.10 -7.63
CA ASP A 277 -20.72 1.07 -7.14
C ASP A 277 -21.75 1.59 -6.12
N THR A 278 -21.97 2.91 -6.08
CA THR A 278 -22.97 3.59 -5.26
C THR A 278 -23.73 4.64 -6.09
N PRO A 279 -24.92 5.09 -5.66
CA PRO A 279 -25.63 6.19 -6.33
C PRO A 279 -25.09 7.58 -5.96
N PHE A 280 -23.99 7.67 -5.20
CA PHE A 280 -23.52 8.93 -4.62
C PHE A 280 -22.41 9.60 -5.43
N TYR A 281 -22.32 10.93 -5.27
CA TYR A 281 -21.22 11.74 -5.77
C TYR A 281 -20.55 12.45 -4.60
N LEU A 282 -19.22 12.54 -4.64
CA LEU A 282 -18.46 13.43 -3.77
C LEU A 282 -18.30 14.78 -4.47
N LEU A 283 -18.87 15.82 -3.87
CA LEU A 283 -18.86 17.20 -4.33
C LEU A 283 -17.84 18.02 -3.53
N GLY A 284 -16.84 18.58 -4.21
CA GLY A 284 -15.90 19.56 -3.68
C GLY A 284 -16.25 20.98 -4.15
N VAL A 285 -16.32 21.92 -3.21
CA VAL A 285 -16.71 23.31 -3.44
C VAL A 285 -15.67 24.24 -2.84
N LEU A 286 -15.18 25.20 -3.64
CA LEU A 286 -14.19 26.18 -3.19
C LEU A 286 -14.36 27.54 -3.89
N PRO A 287 -13.93 28.66 -3.27
CA PRO A 287 -14.00 29.98 -3.92
C PRO A 287 -13.02 30.02 -5.10
N ALA A 288 -13.45 30.54 -6.24
CA ALA A 288 -12.61 30.62 -7.43
C ALA A 288 -11.37 31.51 -7.23
N SER A 289 -11.45 32.49 -6.33
CA SER A 289 -10.33 33.35 -5.91
C SER A 289 -9.16 32.55 -5.30
N THR A 290 -9.41 31.37 -4.72
CA THR A 290 -8.35 30.50 -4.18
C THR A 290 -7.50 29.83 -5.25
N VAL A 291 -8.06 29.62 -6.45
CA VAL A 291 -7.35 29.01 -7.59
C VAL A 291 -6.85 30.08 -8.56
N PHE A 292 -7.68 31.08 -8.86
CA PHE A 292 -7.39 32.07 -9.90
C PHE A 292 -6.78 33.38 -9.36
N GLY A 293 -6.77 33.60 -8.04
CA GLY A 293 -6.34 34.85 -7.41
C GLY A 293 -7.33 36.00 -7.62
N PRO A 294 -7.13 37.15 -6.94
CA PRO A 294 -8.02 38.32 -7.04
C PRO A 294 -7.88 39.10 -8.35
N ILE A 295 -6.80 38.88 -9.11
CA ILE A 295 -6.49 39.63 -10.33
C ILE A 295 -6.29 38.65 -11.49
N ALA A 296 -7.06 38.82 -12.57
CA ALA A 296 -6.92 38.01 -13.77
C ALA A 296 -5.49 38.16 -14.35
N PRO A 297 -4.80 37.07 -14.76
CA PRO A 297 -3.40 37.11 -15.19
C PRO A 297 -3.09 38.14 -16.29
N TRP A 298 -4.03 38.41 -17.20
CA TRP A 298 -3.86 39.41 -18.26
C TRP A 298 -3.78 40.85 -17.74
N ARG A 299 -4.39 41.18 -16.59
CA ARG A 299 -4.33 42.52 -16.00
C ARG A 299 -2.93 42.82 -15.45
N LEU A 300 -2.24 41.81 -14.93
CA LEU A 300 -0.83 41.93 -14.53
C LEU A 300 0.06 42.23 -15.74
N MET A 301 -0.21 41.61 -16.89
CA MET A 301 0.51 41.89 -18.14
C MET A 301 0.29 43.34 -18.61
N VAL A 302 -0.94 43.86 -18.51
CA VAL A 302 -1.23 45.25 -18.87
C VAL A 302 -0.49 46.21 -17.95
N ALA A 303 -0.46 45.94 -16.63
CA ALA A 303 0.28 46.77 -15.68
C ALA A 303 1.81 46.74 -15.94
N LEU A 304 2.39 45.56 -16.15
CA LEU A 304 3.82 45.40 -16.46
C LEU A 304 4.20 46.00 -17.82
N GLY A 305 3.34 45.85 -18.83
CA GLY A 305 3.51 46.47 -20.15
C GLY A 305 3.43 48.00 -20.09
N SER A 306 2.51 48.54 -19.27
CA SER A 306 2.39 49.98 -19.03
C SER A 306 3.64 50.54 -18.35
N LEU A 307 4.17 49.83 -17.37
CA LEU A 307 5.41 50.18 -16.67
C LEU A 307 6.62 50.14 -17.62
N ALA A 308 6.70 49.12 -18.48
CA ALA A 308 7.76 49.02 -19.49
C ALA A 308 7.72 50.17 -20.51
N LEU A 309 6.52 50.56 -20.97
CA LEU A 309 6.33 51.72 -21.83
C LEU A 309 6.74 53.04 -21.16
N LEU A 310 6.44 53.20 -19.87
CA LEU A 310 6.88 54.35 -19.07
C LEU A 310 8.41 54.41 -18.96
N LEU A 311 9.07 53.28 -18.68
CA LEU A 311 10.53 53.20 -18.59
C LEU A 311 11.21 53.49 -19.94
N LEU A 312 10.68 52.94 -21.05
CA LEU A 312 11.18 53.21 -22.40
C LEU A 312 10.96 54.68 -22.81
N GLY A 313 9.80 55.26 -22.44
CA GLY A 313 9.52 56.68 -22.62
C GLY A 313 10.48 57.58 -21.84
N GLY A 314 10.77 57.23 -20.59
CA GLY A 314 11.76 57.91 -19.75
C GLY A 314 13.18 57.88 -20.34
N MET A 315 13.60 56.73 -20.86
CA MET A 315 14.89 56.58 -21.55
C MET A 315 14.98 57.46 -22.82
N GLY A 316 13.88 57.55 -23.58
CA GLY A 316 13.81 58.42 -24.77
C GLY A 316 13.92 59.91 -24.45
N ILE A 317 13.38 60.35 -23.31
CA ILE A 317 13.50 61.73 -22.83
C ILE A 317 14.93 62.04 -22.39
N LEU A 318 15.56 61.15 -21.63
CA LEU A 318 16.97 61.26 -21.21
C LEU A 318 17.92 61.35 -22.41
N TYR A 319 17.69 60.57 -23.47
CA TYR A 319 18.49 60.64 -24.70
C TYR A 319 18.28 61.94 -25.49
N ARG A 320 17.07 62.51 -25.48
CA ARG A 320 16.79 63.84 -26.05
C ARG A 320 17.48 64.97 -25.29
N ALA A 321 17.67 64.83 -23.97
CA ALA A 321 18.41 65.80 -23.18
C ALA A 321 19.91 65.79 -23.52
N ASP A 322 20.50 64.60 -23.74
CA ASP A 322 21.92 64.44 -24.07
C ASP A 322 22.27 64.96 -25.49
N THR A 323 21.36 64.77 -26.45
CA THR A 323 21.52 65.32 -27.82
C THR A 323 21.38 66.84 -27.90
N ARG A 324 20.69 67.48 -26.95
CA ARG A 324 20.66 68.95 -26.81
C ARG A 324 21.96 69.52 -26.23
N ASN A 325 22.64 68.79 -25.34
CA ASN A 325 23.93 69.21 -24.77
C ASN A 325 25.07 69.20 -25.82
N LEU A 326 25.03 68.30 -26.79
CA LEU A 326 26.00 68.28 -27.91
C LEU A 326 25.86 69.46 -28.88
N ALA A 327 24.70 70.12 -28.94
CA ALA A 327 24.50 71.30 -29.77
C ALA A 327 25.12 72.58 -29.17
N LEU A 328 25.43 72.59 -27.87
CA LEU A 328 26.03 73.74 -27.18
C LEU A 328 27.56 73.79 -27.33
N GLN A 329 28.22 72.62 -27.42
CA GLN A 329 29.68 72.54 -27.57
C GLN A 329 30.18 72.92 -28.97
N ALA A 330 29.28 73.04 -29.96
CA ALA A 330 29.63 73.39 -31.34
C ALA A 330 29.84 74.90 -31.57
N ARG A 331 29.57 75.77 -30.60
CA ARG A 331 29.67 77.24 -30.75
C ARG A 331 30.99 77.88 -30.26
N LEU A 332 31.95 77.10 -29.79
CA LEU A 332 33.20 77.62 -29.17
C LEU A 332 34.49 77.39 -29.97
N VAL A 333 34.42 76.82 -31.19
CA VAL A 333 35.65 76.40 -31.93
C VAL A 333 36.03 77.36 -33.07
N GLU A 334 35.33 78.49 -33.24
CA GLU A 334 35.51 79.38 -34.39
C GLU A 334 36.56 80.51 -34.21
N ALA A 335 37.45 80.41 -33.23
CA ALA A 335 38.44 81.46 -32.96
C ALA A 335 39.85 80.90 -32.70
N ALA A 336 40.48 80.28 -33.71
CA ALA A 336 41.94 80.24 -33.85
C ALA A 336 42.35 79.50 -35.14
N LYS A 337 42.30 80.19 -36.28
CA LYS A 337 43.00 79.72 -37.47
C LYS A 337 43.69 80.90 -38.15
N ARG A 338 45.02 80.97 -37.98
CA ARG A 338 46.05 81.12 -39.04
C ARG A 338 47.34 81.68 -38.46
N GLU A 339 48.36 80.83 -38.37
CA GLU A 339 49.71 81.03 -38.94
C GLU A 339 50.61 79.88 -38.50
N ARG A 340 51.59 79.54 -39.34
CA ARG A 340 52.69 78.56 -39.16
C ARG A 340 52.50 77.16 -39.74
N GLU A 341 52.23 77.12 -41.05
CA GLU A 341 52.73 76.05 -41.93
C GLU A 341 54.16 76.43 -42.40
N LEU A 342 55.21 75.85 -41.80
CA LEU A 342 56.51 75.60 -42.49
C LEU A 342 57.48 74.66 -41.73
N ILE A 343 57.10 74.02 -40.61
CA ILE A 343 57.95 73.07 -39.84
C ILE A 343 57.23 71.73 -39.60
N GLU A 344 56.34 71.29 -40.52
CA GLU A 344 55.49 70.10 -40.32
C GLU A 344 55.87 68.85 -41.12
N ASP A 345 56.76 68.94 -42.12
CA ASP A 345 56.96 67.80 -43.04
C ASP A 345 57.85 66.69 -42.45
N GLN A 346 58.78 67.03 -41.54
CA GLN A 346 59.64 66.04 -40.87
C GLN A 346 58.98 65.39 -39.63
N ASN A 347 58.00 66.03 -38.98
CA ASN A 347 57.26 65.44 -37.86
C ASN A 347 56.16 64.46 -38.32
N ARG A 348 55.69 64.59 -39.57
CA ARG A 348 54.56 63.80 -40.11
C ARG A 348 54.86 62.31 -40.28
N GLN A 349 56.13 61.95 -40.54
CA GLN A 349 56.55 60.54 -40.65
C GLN A 349 56.65 59.84 -39.27
N LEU A 350 57.08 60.56 -38.23
CA LEU A 350 57.16 60.03 -36.85
C LEU A 350 55.79 59.90 -36.18
N GLU A 351 54.86 60.82 -36.46
CA GLU A 351 53.52 60.78 -35.87
C GLU A 351 52.62 59.66 -36.42
N ALA A 352 52.81 59.26 -37.69
CA ALA A 352 52.06 58.15 -38.30
C ALA A 352 52.40 56.79 -37.66
N GLU A 353 53.68 56.54 -37.39
CA GLU A 353 54.16 55.31 -36.75
C GLU A 353 53.72 55.21 -35.27
N ILE A 354 53.67 56.34 -34.56
CA ILE A 354 53.16 56.42 -33.18
C ILE A 354 51.65 56.17 -33.11
N VAL A 355 50.87 56.60 -34.10
CA VAL A 355 49.42 56.38 -34.14
C VAL A 355 49.07 54.91 -34.42
N GLU A 356 49.79 54.26 -35.33
CA GLU A 356 49.61 52.83 -35.64
C GLU A 356 49.99 51.93 -34.44
N ARG A 357 51.08 52.26 -33.76
CA ARG A 357 51.48 51.56 -32.52
C ARG A 357 50.48 51.76 -31.39
N LYS A 358 49.94 52.97 -31.22
CA LYS A 358 48.89 53.27 -30.22
C LYS A 358 47.55 52.58 -30.53
N LEU A 359 47.21 52.38 -31.80
CA LEU A 359 46.01 51.63 -32.22
C LEU A 359 46.16 50.13 -31.98
N THR A 360 47.34 49.57 -32.25
CA THR A 360 47.66 48.15 -31.99
C THR A 360 47.72 47.87 -30.49
N GLU A 361 48.35 48.76 -29.70
CA GLU A 361 48.35 48.66 -28.24
C GLU A 361 46.94 48.79 -27.66
N ARG A 362 46.09 49.66 -28.21
CA ARG A 362 44.70 49.79 -27.76
C ARG A 362 43.88 48.55 -28.10
N GLY A 363 44.02 48.00 -29.31
CA GLY A 363 43.34 46.76 -29.71
C GLY A 363 43.79 45.53 -28.90
N LEU A 364 45.08 45.45 -28.56
CA LEU A 364 45.61 44.41 -27.69
C LEU A 364 45.05 44.54 -26.26
N ARG A 365 45.06 45.75 -25.69
CA ARG A 365 44.47 46.02 -24.37
C ARG A 365 42.98 45.71 -24.30
N GLU A 366 42.21 46.05 -25.34
CA GLU A 366 40.78 45.73 -25.42
C GLU A 366 40.54 44.21 -25.49
N SER A 367 41.37 43.46 -26.21
CA SER A 367 41.29 42.00 -26.26
C SER A 367 41.70 41.32 -24.94
N GLU A 368 42.76 41.81 -24.29
CA GLU A 368 43.20 41.32 -22.97
C GLU A 368 42.15 41.60 -21.90
N GLN A 369 41.55 42.80 -21.91
CA GLN A 369 40.47 43.16 -21.00
C GLN A 369 39.25 42.28 -21.23
N LYS A 370 38.85 42.04 -22.49
CA LYS A 370 37.73 41.15 -22.84
C LYS A 370 37.97 39.72 -22.34
N TYR A 371 39.18 39.17 -22.49
CA TYR A 371 39.51 37.83 -22.01
C TYR A 371 39.43 37.75 -20.48
N ARG A 372 39.92 38.77 -19.77
CA ARG A 372 39.83 38.86 -18.32
C ARG A 372 38.38 38.92 -17.84
N GLU A 373 37.55 39.76 -18.47
CA GLU A 373 36.12 39.88 -18.15
C GLU A 373 35.37 38.55 -18.36
N LEU A 374 35.66 37.81 -19.44
CA LEU A 374 35.05 36.50 -19.69
C LEU A 374 35.46 35.45 -18.65
N ALA A 375 36.74 35.43 -18.25
CA ALA A 375 37.22 34.53 -17.22
C ALA A 375 36.60 34.84 -15.83
N ASP A 376 36.32 36.11 -15.54
CA ASP A 376 35.70 36.55 -14.28
C ASP A 376 34.20 36.26 -14.19
N LEU A 377 33.53 36.00 -15.32
CA LEU A 377 32.12 35.57 -15.35
C LEU A 377 31.95 34.07 -15.09
N LEU A 378 33.02 33.27 -15.18
CA LEU A 378 32.95 31.83 -14.93
C LEU A 378 32.79 31.54 -13.43
N PRO A 379 31.87 30.63 -13.04
CA PRO A 379 31.68 30.24 -11.64
C PRO A 379 32.76 29.25 -11.14
N GLN A 380 33.73 28.88 -11.97
CA GLN A 380 34.87 28.05 -11.60
C GLN A 380 36.13 28.88 -11.44
N SER A 381 37.05 28.41 -10.59
CA SER A 381 38.38 29.00 -10.47
C SER A 381 39.20 28.70 -11.73
N VAL A 382 39.66 29.73 -12.42
CA VAL A 382 40.51 29.64 -13.62
C VAL A 382 41.88 30.22 -13.31
N PHE A 383 42.93 29.50 -13.66
CA PHE A 383 44.29 29.91 -13.36
C PHE A 383 45.29 29.62 -14.50
N GLU A 384 46.38 30.36 -14.53
CA GLU A 384 47.60 30.04 -15.26
C GLU A 384 48.79 30.09 -14.30
N CYS A 385 49.78 29.24 -14.51
CA CYS A 385 51.05 29.31 -13.79
C CYS A 385 52.24 29.00 -14.69
N ASP A 386 53.42 29.41 -14.22
CA ASP A 386 54.69 29.10 -14.86
C ASP A 386 55.12 27.64 -14.67
N VAL A 387 56.29 27.27 -15.21
CA VAL A 387 56.85 25.91 -15.11
C VAL A 387 57.21 25.46 -13.68
N TRP A 388 57.26 26.40 -12.72
CA TRP A 388 57.52 26.14 -11.30
C TRP A 388 56.24 26.15 -10.45
N GLY A 389 55.09 26.42 -11.08
CA GLY A 389 53.78 26.46 -10.43
C GLY A 389 53.42 27.82 -9.81
N THR A 390 54.19 28.87 -10.07
CA THR A 390 53.86 30.24 -9.63
C THR A 390 52.72 30.79 -10.47
N LEU A 391 51.63 31.22 -9.84
CA LEU A 391 50.44 31.70 -10.54
C LEU A 391 50.77 32.99 -11.32
N THR A 392 50.49 32.97 -12.62
CA THR A 392 50.67 34.11 -13.54
C THR A 392 49.34 34.75 -13.92
N PHE A 393 48.23 34.04 -13.73
CA PHE A 393 46.86 34.55 -13.86
C PHE A 393 45.94 33.78 -12.92
N ALA A 394 44.97 34.49 -12.33
CA ALA A 394 43.85 33.90 -11.60
C ALA A 394 42.62 34.78 -11.82
N ASN A 395 41.46 34.17 -12.09
CA ASN A 395 40.21 34.91 -12.20
C ASN A 395 39.68 35.33 -10.82
N ARG A 396 38.71 36.24 -10.80
CA ARG A 396 38.07 36.74 -9.57
C ARG A 396 37.51 35.64 -8.68
N GLU A 397 36.99 34.57 -9.27
CA GLU A 397 36.44 33.45 -8.51
C GLU A 397 37.52 32.73 -7.69
N SER A 398 38.74 32.57 -8.25
CA SER A 398 39.87 31.95 -7.54
C SER A 398 40.20 32.67 -6.23
N PHE A 399 40.19 34.01 -6.24
CA PHE A 399 40.42 34.80 -5.02
C PHE A 399 39.30 34.63 -3.98
N LYS A 400 38.03 34.57 -4.43
CA LYS A 400 36.90 34.33 -3.54
C LYS A 400 36.93 32.93 -2.93
N THR A 401 37.18 31.90 -3.76
CA THR A 401 37.14 30.49 -3.33
C THR A 401 38.25 30.18 -2.33
N PHE A 402 39.48 30.67 -2.57
CA PHE A 402 40.66 30.35 -1.75
C PHE A 402 40.98 31.38 -0.66
N GLY A 403 40.46 32.61 -0.77
CA GLY A 403 40.61 33.67 0.23
C GLY A 403 41.96 34.41 0.21
N TYR A 404 42.76 34.27 -0.85
CA TYR A 404 43.99 35.04 -1.04
C TYR A 404 43.69 36.44 -1.61
N SER A 405 44.54 37.41 -1.30
CA SER A 405 44.43 38.78 -1.86
C SER A 405 45.19 38.93 -3.18
N GLN A 406 44.89 40.00 -3.92
CA GLN A 406 45.65 40.36 -5.13
C GLN A 406 47.11 40.66 -4.81
N GLU A 407 47.40 41.30 -3.66
CA GLU A 407 48.77 41.62 -3.23
C GLU A 407 49.61 40.36 -2.99
N GLU A 408 49.01 39.29 -2.45
CA GLU A 408 49.69 38.01 -2.23
C GLU A 408 49.94 37.27 -3.54
N PHE A 409 49.04 37.41 -4.50
CA PHE A 409 49.25 36.93 -5.86
C PHE A 409 50.42 37.66 -6.53
N ASP A 410 50.48 38.99 -6.41
CA ASP A 410 51.55 39.82 -6.99
C ASP A 410 52.93 39.51 -6.36
N GLN A 411 52.97 38.96 -5.14
CA GLN A 411 54.19 38.48 -4.46
C GLN A 411 54.68 37.10 -4.95
N GLY A 412 53.96 36.44 -5.86
CA GLY A 412 54.34 35.15 -6.43
C GLY A 412 53.71 33.95 -5.71
N LEU A 413 52.38 33.96 -5.57
CA LEU A 413 51.62 32.86 -4.98
C LEU A 413 51.79 31.55 -5.78
N ASN A 414 52.13 30.45 -5.11
CA ASN A 414 52.37 29.17 -5.79
C ASN A 414 51.16 28.24 -5.67
N LEU A 415 50.77 27.62 -6.77
CA LEU A 415 49.62 26.69 -6.85
C LEU A 415 49.69 25.57 -5.80
N LEU A 416 50.88 25.08 -5.46
CA LEU A 416 51.05 24.01 -4.47
C LEU A 416 50.70 24.43 -3.04
N GLN A 417 50.71 25.73 -2.74
CA GLN A 417 50.28 26.25 -1.43
C GLN A 417 48.77 26.11 -1.23
N MET A 418 48.01 25.96 -2.33
CA MET A 418 46.57 25.74 -2.32
C MET A 418 46.18 24.25 -2.21
N ILE A 419 47.15 23.34 -2.13
CA ILE A 419 46.95 21.89 -1.95
C ILE A 419 47.44 21.48 -0.57
N VAL A 420 46.70 20.58 0.10
CA VAL A 420 47.09 20.08 1.42
C VAL A 420 48.50 19.47 1.42
N PRO A 421 49.31 19.66 2.48
CA PRO A 421 50.71 19.23 2.51
C PRO A 421 50.93 17.76 2.13
N ALA A 422 50.04 16.86 2.56
CA ALA A 422 50.11 15.43 2.28
C ALA A 422 50.02 15.08 0.78
N GLU A 423 49.44 15.95 -0.06
CA GLU A 423 49.24 15.69 -1.49
C GLU A 423 50.13 16.55 -2.40
N GLN A 424 50.95 17.46 -1.86
CA GLN A 424 51.78 18.37 -2.65
C GLN A 424 52.81 17.66 -3.52
N ASP A 425 53.41 16.57 -3.04
CA ASP A 425 54.38 15.79 -3.84
C ASP A 425 53.71 15.07 -5.01
N ARG A 426 52.46 14.61 -4.82
CA ARG A 426 51.65 14.09 -5.92
C ARG A 426 51.35 15.20 -6.93
N ALA A 427 50.95 16.39 -6.48
CA ALA A 427 50.67 17.52 -7.35
C ALA A 427 51.91 17.97 -8.15
N ARG A 428 53.10 18.00 -7.54
CA ARG A 428 54.38 18.28 -8.22
C ARG A 428 54.70 17.28 -9.31
N ARG A 429 54.49 15.98 -9.06
CA ARG A 429 54.70 14.93 -10.07
C ARG A 429 53.74 15.10 -11.25
N ASN A 430 52.47 15.38 -10.98
CA ASN A 430 51.47 15.60 -12.02
C ASN A 430 51.81 16.82 -12.88
N LEU A 431 52.22 17.93 -12.26
CA LEU A 431 52.65 19.14 -12.97
C LEU A 431 53.82 18.85 -13.93
N ARG A 432 54.84 18.10 -13.48
CA ARG A 432 55.96 17.71 -14.34
C ARG A 432 55.54 16.80 -15.50
N GLN A 433 54.59 15.88 -15.27
CA GLN A 433 54.08 15.01 -16.32
C GLN A 433 53.30 15.78 -17.39
N ILE A 434 52.47 16.74 -16.98
CA ILE A 434 51.69 17.59 -17.91
C ILE A 434 52.64 18.44 -18.77
N LEU A 435 53.68 19.03 -18.15
CA LEU A 435 54.69 19.80 -18.88
C LEU A 435 55.55 18.92 -19.81
N ALA A 436 55.72 17.64 -19.50
CA ALA A 436 56.43 16.67 -20.35
C ALA A 436 55.58 16.15 -21.54
N GLY A 437 54.34 16.63 -21.71
CA GLY A 437 53.45 16.26 -22.82
C GLY A 437 52.61 15.00 -22.59
N ASN A 438 52.62 14.43 -21.37
CA ASN A 438 51.72 13.33 -21.03
C ASN A 438 50.31 13.89 -20.77
N HIS A 439 49.34 13.47 -21.59
CA HIS A 439 47.93 13.85 -21.45
C HIS A 439 47.29 13.20 -20.23
N LEU A 440 47.50 13.77 -19.04
CA LEU A 440 46.69 13.49 -17.85
C LEU A 440 45.86 14.74 -17.56
N THR A 441 44.64 14.74 -18.09
CA THR A 441 43.76 15.92 -18.16
C THR A 441 42.91 16.15 -16.90
N VAL A 442 42.94 15.24 -15.90
CA VAL A 442 42.12 15.35 -14.68
C VAL A 442 42.85 14.81 -13.46
N GLY A 443 43.02 15.63 -12.42
CA GLY A 443 43.54 15.20 -11.11
C GLY A 443 42.62 15.64 -9.97
N GLN A 444 42.27 14.71 -9.07
CA GLN A 444 41.53 15.05 -7.85
C GLN A 444 42.51 15.32 -6.70
N PHE A 445 42.26 16.39 -5.94
CA PHE A 445 43.08 16.78 -4.81
C PHE A 445 42.21 17.36 -3.69
N THR A 446 42.79 17.46 -2.50
CA THR A 446 42.21 18.24 -1.41
C THR A 446 42.85 19.62 -1.39
N ALA A 447 42.04 20.63 -1.67
CA ALA A 447 42.46 22.01 -1.64
C ALA A 447 42.42 22.55 -0.21
N ILE A 448 43.26 23.53 0.09
CA ILE A 448 43.30 24.24 1.36
C ILE A 448 43.11 25.74 1.10
N ARG A 449 42.16 26.35 1.82
CA ARG A 449 41.94 27.81 1.81
C ARG A 449 42.93 28.48 2.75
N LYS A 450 43.13 29.79 2.60
CA LYS A 450 43.99 30.58 3.50
C LYS A 450 43.58 30.49 4.98
N ASN A 451 42.29 30.34 5.26
CA ASN A 451 41.78 30.18 6.63
C ASN A 451 42.00 28.77 7.22
N GLY A 452 42.63 27.85 6.48
CA GLY A 452 42.91 26.47 6.90
C GLY A 452 41.80 25.47 6.60
N SER A 453 40.61 25.91 6.18
CA SER A 453 39.55 24.98 5.76
C SER A 453 39.93 24.24 4.48
N THR A 454 39.53 22.98 4.38
CA THR A 454 39.84 22.14 3.22
C THR A 454 38.58 21.74 2.46
N PHE A 455 38.73 21.45 1.17
CA PHE A 455 37.62 21.01 0.33
C PHE A 455 38.15 20.19 -0.86
N PRO A 456 37.40 19.20 -1.35
CA PRO A 456 37.81 18.38 -2.47
C PRO A 456 37.66 19.14 -3.79
N ILE A 457 38.68 19.07 -4.65
CA ILE A 457 38.70 19.69 -5.97
C ILE A 457 39.04 18.69 -7.05
N THR A 458 38.54 18.96 -8.25
CA THR A 458 39.02 18.36 -9.50
C THR A 458 39.74 19.42 -10.33
N VAL A 459 40.96 19.12 -10.75
CA VAL A 459 41.83 20.02 -11.51
C VAL A 459 41.93 19.53 -12.94
N TYR A 460 41.55 20.37 -13.88
CA TYR A 460 41.79 20.17 -15.31
C TYR A 460 42.90 21.10 -15.75
N SER A 461 43.91 20.61 -16.44
CA SER A 461 45.07 21.43 -16.81
C SER A 461 45.65 21.03 -18.16
N ASN A 462 46.04 22.04 -18.94
CA ASN A 462 46.73 21.90 -20.23
C ASN A 462 48.00 22.76 -20.24
N PRO A 463 49.09 22.31 -20.90
CA PRO A 463 50.32 23.09 -21.00
C PRO A 463 50.13 24.32 -21.91
N ILE A 464 50.77 25.43 -21.55
CA ILE A 464 50.91 26.61 -22.40
C ILE A 464 52.23 26.46 -23.17
N ILE A 465 52.14 26.39 -24.50
CA ILE A 465 53.30 26.16 -25.38
C ILE A 465 53.64 27.46 -26.12
N LYS A 466 54.89 27.92 -26.04
CA LYS A 466 55.44 29.01 -26.87
C LYS A 466 56.71 28.53 -27.56
N GLY A 467 56.81 28.71 -28.88
CA GLY A 467 58.01 28.33 -29.63
C GLY A 467 58.43 26.85 -29.47
N ASN A 468 57.46 25.95 -29.39
CA ASN A 468 57.66 24.50 -29.18
C ASN A 468 58.21 24.09 -27.78
N GLN A 469 58.22 24.99 -26.80
CA GLN A 469 58.57 24.70 -25.41
C GLN A 469 57.39 24.99 -24.47
N PRO A 470 57.15 24.15 -23.46
CA PRO A 470 56.15 24.41 -22.43
C PRO A 470 56.65 25.53 -21.51
N VAL A 471 55.91 26.64 -21.44
CA VAL A 471 56.25 27.82 -20.63
C VAL A 471 55.40 27.93 -19.36
N GLY A 472 54.45 27.02 -19.18
CA GLY A 472 53.53 27.03 -18.05
C GLY A 472 52.35 26.09 -18.31
N LEU A 473 51.30 26.23 -17.51
CA LEU A 473 50.04 25.51 -17.68
C LEU A 473 48.87 26.43 -17.37
N ARG A 474 47.74 26.19 -18.04
CA ARG A 474 46.45 26.77 -17.65
C ARG A 474 45.50 25.68 -17.22
N GLY A 475 44.68 25.99 -16.23
CA GLY A 475 43.74 25.04 -15.70
C GLY A 475 42.49 25.67 -15.12
N ILE A 476 41.53 24.80 -14.85
CA ILE A 476 40.33 25.12 -14.07
C ILE A 476 40.27 24.20 -12.86
N LEU A 477 39.81 24.74 -11.73
CA LEU A 477 39.57 24.02 -10.49
C LEU A 477 38.06 24.00 -10.25
N ILE A 478 37.51 22.81 -10.08
CA ILE A 478 36.09 22.59 -9.79
C ILE A 478 35.97 22.05 -8.36
N ASP A 479 35.24 22.76 -7.51
CA ASP A 479 34.83 22.26 -6.20
C ASP A 479 33.84 21.10 -6.40
N ILE A 480 34.16 19.94 -5.82
CA ILE A 480 33.32 18.73 -5.90
C ILE A 480 32.71 18.36 -4.55
N SER A 481 32.63 19.30 -3.60
CA SER A 481 32.07 19.08 -2.26
C SER A 481 30.63 18.58 -2.33
N GLU A 482 29.75 19.30 -3.03
CA GLU A 482 28.33 18.92 -3.18
C GLU A 482 28.18 17.54 -3.83
N ARG A 483 29.00 17.27 -4.86
CA ARG A 483 28.99 15.98 -5.56
C ARG A 483 29.40 14.84 -4.62
N LYS A 484 30.49 15.00 -3.85
CA LYS A 484 30.93 13.96 -2.90
C LYS A 484 29.91 13.73 -1.79
N GLN A 485 29.28 14.79 -1.28
CA GLN A 485 28.19 14.67 -0.30
C GLN A 485 26.99 13.90 -0.88
N ALA A 486 26.60 14.18 -2.12
CA ALA A 486 25.53 13.45 -2.80
C ALA A 486 25.89 11.96 -3.02
N GLU A 487 27.14 11.66 -3.40
CA GLU A 487 27.62 10.28 -3.56
C GLU A 487 27.62 9.51 -2.22
N GLU A 488 28.00 10.13 -1.10
CA GLU A 488 27.95 9.52 0.23
C GLU A 488 26.51 9.27 0.70
N LEU A 489 25.60 10.24 0.52
CA LEU A 489 24.18 10.08 0.82
C LEU A 489 23.55 8.95 0.01
N LEU A 490 23.90 8.82 -1.27
CA LEU A 490 23.43 7.75 -2.13
C LEU A 490 23.89 6.38 -1.61
N LYS A 491 25.18 6.24 -1.27
CA LYS A 491 25.73 5.00 -0.70
C LYS A 491 25.06 4.61 0.61
N LEU A 492 24.78 5.58 1.49
CA LEU A 492 24.06 5.34 2.73
C LEU A 492 22.62 4.86 2.46
N ASN A 493 21.95 5.46 1.48
CA ASN A 493 20.60 5.05 1.08
C ASN A 493 20.57 3.64 0.46
N GLU A 494 21.56 3.30 -0.37
CA GLU A 494 21.72 1.94 -0.91
C GLU A 494 21.94 0.91 0.21
N ALA A 495 22.87 1.17 1.13
CA ALA A 495 23.13 0.31 2.28
C ALA A 495 21.87 0.10 3.14
N ARG A 496 21.07 1.15 3.32
CA ARG A 496 19.77 1.08 4.03
C ARG A 496 18.77 0.19 3.30
N LEU A 497 18.64 0.34 1.98
CA LEU A 497 17.72 -0.47 1.18
C LEU A 497 18.11 -1.94 1.21
N GLU A 498 19.40 -2.25 1.12
CA GLU A 498 19.92 -3.61 1.20
C GLU A 498 19.61 -4.27 2.56
N ALA A 499 19.81 -3.56 3.67
CA ALA A 499 19.47 -4.04 5.00
C ALA A 499 17.98 -4.37 5.14
N LEU A 500 17.10 -3.46 4.66
CA LEU A 500 15.64 -3.68 4.68
C LEU A 500 15.22 -4.86 3.80
N LEU A 501 15.85 -5.05 2.64
CA LEU A 501 15.57 -6.18 1.76
C LEU A 501 16.00 -7.51 2.41
N GLN A 502 17.17 -7.54 3.05
CA GLN A 502 17.65 -8.74 3.75
C GLN A 502 16.74 -9.11 4.93
N VAL A 503 16.35 -8.14 5.79
CA VAL A 503 15.36 -8.40 6.87
C VAL A 503 14.09 -9.02 6.29
N ASN A 504 13.58 -8.51 5.16
CA ASN A 504 12.37 -9.02 4.53
C ASN A 504 12.52 -10.46 3.98
N GLN A 505 13.73 -10.88 3.62
CA GLN A 505 14.01 -12.23 3.11
C GLN A 505 14.23 -13.25 4.23
N MET A 506 14.36 -12.82 5.48
CA MET A 506 14.55 -13.69 6.65
C MET A 506 13.24 -14.37 7.13
N THR A 507 12.39 -14.82 6.21
CA THR A 507 11.08 -15.40 6.55
C THR A 507 11.20 -16.72 7.32
N GLU A 508 12.25 -17.52 7.06
CA GLU A 508 12.48 -18.80 7.73
C GLU A 508 13.37 -18.68 8.99
N ALA A 509 14.05 -17.55 9.15
CA ALA A 509 15.00 -17.33 10.23
C ALA A 509 14.33 -17.34 11.61
N ARG A 510 15.03 -17.80 12.64
CA ARG A 510 14.55 -17.81 14.03
C ARG A 510 14.55 -16.40 14.60
N LEU A 511 13.71 -16.16 15.61
CA LEU A 511 13.63 -14.85 16.26
C LEU A 511 15.00 -14.29 16.68
N PRO A 512 15.92 -15.06 17.30
CA PRO A 512 17.25 -14.57 17.65
C PRO A 512 18.07 -14.10 16.43
N GLU A 513 18.01 -14.83 15.31
CA GLU A 513 18.74 -14.51 14.08
C GLU A 513 18.24 -13.20 13.48
N ILE A 514 16.92 -12.99 13.45
CA ILE A 514 16.28 -11.77 12.97
C ILE A 514 16.71 -10.57 13.84
N THR A 515 16.64 -10.72 15.16
CA THR A 515 16.99 -9.63 16.08
C THR A 515 18.49 -9.33 16.08
N GLU A 516 19.35 -10.34 15.93
CA GLU A 516 20.79 -10.17 15.83
C GLU A 516 21.18 -9.40 14.56
N PHE A 517 20.66 -9.82 13.41
CA PHE A 517 20.89 -9.13 12.14
C PHE A 517 20.42 -7.68 12.17
N ALA A 518 19.17 -7.44 12.62
CA ALA A 518 18.62 -6.10 12.68
C ALA A 518 19.40 -5.19 13.63
N MET A 519 19.95 -5.73 14.72
CA MET A 519 20.81 -4.98 15.64
C MET A 519 22.17 -4.65 15.00
N GLU A 520 22.83 -5.61 14.34
CA GLU A 520 24.11 -5.37 13.65
C GLU A 520 23.96 -4.30 12.56
N GLU A 521 22.88 -4.36 11.78
CA GLU A 521 22.56 -3.37 10.77
C GLU A 521 22.18 -2.00 11.36
N ALA A 522 21.47 -1.97 12.49
CA ALA A 522 21.19 -0.75 13.22
C ALA A 522 22.49 -0.02 13.62
N ILE A 523 23.45 -0.75 14.17
CA ILE A 523 24.77 -0.23 14.55
C ILE A 523 25.52 0.30 13.31
N ARG A 524 25.52 -0.47 12.21
CA ARG A 524 26.23 -0.13 10.97
C ARG A 524 25.67 1.13 10.31
N LEU A 525 24.35 1.23 10.16
CA LEU A 525 23.68 2.34 9.48
C LEU A 525 23.81 3.66 10.26
N THR A 526 23.68 3.60 11.58
CA THR A 526 23.81 4.76 12.46
C THR A 526 25.26 5.12 12.82
N GLN A 527 26.23 4.31 12.38
CA GLN A 527 27.65 4.45 12.72
C GLN A 527 27.93 4.44 14.23
N SER A 528 27.15 3.63 14.94
CA SER A 528 27.26 3.45 16.40
C SER A 528 28.27 2.36 16.75
N GLN A 529 28.58 2.22 18.04
CA GLN A 529 29.45 1.16 18.55
C GLN A 529 28.68 0.14 19.41
N LEU A 530 27.56 0.57 19.97
CA LEU A 530 26.68 -0.22 20.83
C LEU A 530 25.28 -0.23 20.21
N GLY A 531 24.54 -1.31 20.46
CA GLY A 531 23.16 -1.45 20.05
C GLY A 531 22.44 -2.46 20.94
N TYR A 532 21.13 -2.35 21.09
CA TYR A 532 20.34 -3.35 21.79
C TYR A 532 18.89 -3.33 21.28
N ILE A 533 18.20 -4.46 21.45
CA ILE A 533 16.78 -4.60 21.12
C ILE A 533 16.07 -5.22 22.31
N ALA A 534 15.02 -4.55 22.78
CA ALA A 534 14.16 -5.00 23.88
C ALA A 534 12.70 -5.04 23.44
N PHE A 535 11.98 -6.12 23.73
CA PHE A 535 10.54 -6.21 23.47
C PHE A 535 9.77 -5.79 24.71
N VAL A 536 8.65 -5.12 24.49
CA VAL A 536 7.76 -4.67 25.56
C VAL A 536 6.65 -5.72 25.71
N ASP A 537 6.36 -6.11 26.95
CA ASP A 537 5.24 -7.01 27.26
C ASP A 537 3.87 -6.31 27.10
N GLU A 538 2.78 -7.07 27.00
CA GLU A 538 1.43 -6.56 26.70
C GLU A 538 0.95 -5.50 27.71
N ASP A 539 1.32 -5.66 28.99
CA ASP A 539 0.97 -4.74 30.07
C ASP A 539 1.89 -3.51 30.16
N LYS A 540 2.89 -3.39 29.27
CA LYS A 540 3.90 -2.31 29.24
C LYS A 540 4.71 -2.18 30.53
N SER A 541 4.70 -3.22 31.35
CA SER A 541 5.34 -3.25 32.67
C SER A 541 6.79 -3.72 32.58
N ILE A 542 7.14 -4.47 31.53
CA ILE A 542 8.39 -5.22 31.42
C ILE A 542 9.02 -5.05 30.02
N LEU A 543 10.34 -4.88 30.01
CA LEU A 543 11.22 -4.95 28.85
C LEU A 543 12.01 -6.26 28.87
N THR A 544 11.87 -7.08 27.84
CA THR A 544 12.63 -8.32 27.67
C THR A 544 13.74 -8.12 26.65
N MET A 545 14.98 -8.35 27.05
CA MET A 545 16.15 -8.18 26.19
C MET A 545 16.28 -9.35 25.20
N HIS A 546 16.26 -9.04 23.90
CA HIS A 546 16.35 -10.04 22.84
C HIS A 546 17.68 -10.01 22.07
N ALA A 547 18.38 -8.87 22.01
CA ALA A 547 19.68 -8.77 21.33
C ALA A 547 20.70 -7.91 22.09
N TRP A 548 21.95 -8.37 22.11
CA TRP A 548 23.13 -7.65 22.63
C TRP A 548 24.28 -7.75 21.60
N PRO A 549 25.13 -6.71 21.45
CA PRO A 549 26.29 -6.77 20.56
C PRO A 549 27.27 -7.82 21.06
N LYS A 550 27.79 -8.68 20.19
CA LYS A 550 28.84 -9.67 20.54
C LYS A 550 30.03 -9.02 21.26
N ASN A 551 30.40 -7.80 20.85
CA ASN A 551 31.50 -7.02 21.42
C ASN A 551 31.20 -6.54 22.86
N ALA A 552 29.94 -6.22 23.18
CA ALA A 552 29.54 -5.82 24.53
C ALA A 552 29.42 -7.03 25.47
N ILE A 553 29.15 -8.23 24.95
CA ILE A 553 29.18 -9.46 25.75
C ILE A 553 30.61 -9.80 26.21
N GLN A 554 31.62 -9.53 25.38
CA GLN A 554 33.04 -9.73 25.75
C GLN A 554 33.63 -8.61 26.62
N ALA A 555 33.14 -7.37 26.47
CA ALA A 555 33.62 -6.22 27.24
C ALA A 555 32.93 -6.04 28.61
N CYS A 556 31.79 -6.68 28.84
CA CYS A 556 30.96 -6.52 30.05
C CYS A 556 31.18 -7.68 31.02
N ARG A 557 31.73 -7.41 32.22
CA ARG A 557 32.07 -8.40 33.28
C ARG A 557 30.91 -8.73 34.24
N ILE A 558 29.66 -8.56 33.83
CA ILE A 558 28.50 -8.84 34.68
C ILE A 558 28.17 -10.34 34.58
N GLU A 559 28.31 -11.07 35.69
CA GLU A 559 28.12 -12.52 35.80
C GLU A 559 26.66 -12.98 35.67
N ASP A 560 25.69 -12.10 35.99
CA ASP A 560 24.26 -12.42 35.97
C ASP A 560 23.49 -11.29 35.27
N LYS A 561 23.11 -11.50 34.00
CA LYS A 561 22.41 -10.49 33.18
C LYS A 561 20.90 -10.73 33.29
N PRO A 562 20.14 -9.91 34.04
CA PRO A 562 18.69 -10.02 34.02
C PRO A 562 18.19 -9.77 32.60
N GLN A 563 17.42 -10.72 32.05
CA GLN A 563 16.81 -10.58 30.72
C GLN A 563 15.54 -9.71 30.74
N VAL A 564 15.08 -9.33 31.92
CA VAL A 564 13.77 -8.74 32.19
C VAL A 564 13.95 -7.48 33.03
N TYR A 565 13.46 -6.35 32.53
CA TYR A 565 13.61 -5.04 33.17
C TYR A 565 12.25 -4.35 33.35
N PRO A 566 11.83 -4.01 34.57
CA PRO A 566 10.57 -3.29 34.78
C PRO A 566 10.63 -1.88 34.19
N VAL A 567 9.63 -1.49 33.39
CA VAL A 567 9.58 -0.18 32.73
C VAL A 567 9.57 0.96 33.74
N GLU A 568 8.94 0.81 34.91
CA GLU A 568 8.91 1.88 35.94
C GLU A 568 10.28 2.19 36.53
N THR A 569 11.15 1.19 36.69
CA THR A 569 12.44 1.34 37.37
C THR A 569 13.59 1.57 36.40
N THR A 570 13.42 1.21 35.11
CA THR A 570 14.43 1.32 34.06
C THR A 570 14.78 2.78 33.73
N GLY A 571 16.08 3.08 33.61
CA GLY A 571 16.63 4.43 33.35
C GLY A 571 16.31 5.03 31.98
N LEU A 572 17.27 5.70 31.34
CA LEU A 572 17.10 6.50 30.12
C LEU A 572 16.47 5.78 28.91
N TRP A 573 16.55 4.45 28.84
CA TRP A 573 15.93 3.68 27.77
C TRP A 573 14.46 3.34 28.02
N GLY A 574 14.03 3.27 29.28
CA GLY A 574 12.61 3.19 29.63
C GLY A 574 11.86 4.50 29.32
N GLU A 575 12.56 5.62 29.22
CA GLU A 575 11.96 6.92 28.86
C GLU A 575 11.35 6.93 27.46
N ALA A 576 11.96 6.21 26.50
CA ALA A 576 11.38 6.08 25.16
C ALA A 576 9.99 5.42 25.20
N VAL A 577 9.79 4.44 26.09
CA VAL A 577 8.48 3.81 26.32
C VAL A 577 7.53 4.75 27.06
N ARG A 578 8.00 5.35 28.16
CA ARG A 578 7.17 6.23 29.02
C ARG A 578 6.68 7.47 28.29
N GLN A 579 7.56 8.12 27.53
CA GLN A 579 7.25 9.32 26.76
C GLN A 579 6.68 9.00 25.37
N ARG A 580 6.72 7.73 24.94
CA ARG A 580 6.22 7.26 23.64
C ARG A 580 6.79 8.06 22.47
N ARG A 581 8.08 8.41 22.55
CA ARG A 581 8.81 9.13 21.50
C ARG A 581 10.29 8.75 21.51
N PRO A 582 11.00 8.95 20.39
CA PRO A 582 12.45 8.84 20.36
C PRO A 582 13.12 9.77 21.37
N ILE A 583 14.17 9.28 22.03
CA ILE A 583 14.98 10.04 22.99
C ILE A 583 16.42 10.06 22.48
N ILE A 584 16.96 11.26 22.25
CA ILE A 584 18.35 11.49 21.87
C ILE A 584 19.10 12.05 23.08
N THR A 585 20.27 11.49 23.38
CA THR A 585 21.16 11.96 24.45
C THR A 585 22.59 12.02 23.92
N ASN A 586 23.05 13.21 23.50
CA ASN A 586 24.39 13.41 22.95
C ASN A 586 25.47 13.70 24.01
N ASP A 587 25.05 14.16 25.18
CA ASP A 587 25.89 14.30 26.36
C ASP A 587 25.25 13.54 27.52
N TYR A 588 25.75 12.33 27.75
CA TYR A 588 25.29 11.50 28.86
C TYR A 588 25.73 12.05 30.22
N SER A 589 26.83 12.83 30.28
CA SER A 589 27.40 13.36 31.53
C SER A 589 26.71 14.63 32.04
N ALA A 590 25.86 15.26 31.21
CA ALA A 590 25.08 16.42 31.60
C ALA A 590 24.00 16.03 32.64
N PRO A 591 23.77 16.85 33.69
CA PRO A 591 22.81 16.54 34.74
C PRO A 591 21.38 16.42 34.16
N ASN A 592 20.86 15.19 34.15
CA ASN A 592 19.52 14.85 33.67
C ASN A 592 18.68 14.23 34.81
N LEU A 593 17.40 14.60 34.87
CA LEU A 593 16.46 14.17 35.93
C LEU A 593 16.22 12.64 36.01
N TRP A 594 16.62 11.89 34.98
CA TRP A 594 16.28 10.49 34.78
C TRP A 594 17.49 9.55 34.76
N GLU A 595 18.68 10.09 35.06
CA GLU A 595 19.91 9.31 35.14
C GLU A 595 19.94 8.49 36.43
N LYS A 596 20.01 7.15 36.32
CA LYS A 596 20.13 6.23 37.47
C LYS A 596 21.50 5.56 37.56
N GLY A 597 22.47 6.00 36.76
CA GLY A 597 23.77 5.34 36.58
C GLY A 597 23.68 3.97 35.90
N TYR A 598 24.81 3.29 35.79
CA TYR A 598 24.91 1.89 35.31
C TYR A 598 25.76 1.05 36.29
N PRO A 599 25.58 -0.30 36.34
CA PRO A 599 26.32 -1.16 37.27
C PRO A 599 27.84 -1.12 37.06
N GLU A 600 28.60 -1.38 38.12
CA GLU A 600 30.07 -1.42 38.08
C GLU A 600 30.56 -2.49 37.07
N GLY A 601 31.33 -2.08 36.05
CA GLY A 601 31.80 -2.96 34.97
C GLY A 601 30.99 -2.92 33.65
N HIS A 602 29.97 -2.06 33.53
CA HIS A 602 29.27 -1.79 32.27
C HIS A 602 30.08 -0.88 31.33
N VAL A 603 29.82 -0.96 30.01
CA VAL A 603 30.47 -0.12 29.00
C VAL A 603 30.09 1.35 29.20
N GLU A 604 31.08 2.25 29.13
CA GLU A 604 30.89 3.71 29.23
C GLU A 604 29.95 4.20 28.12
N ILE A 605 28.86 4.88 28.49
CA ILE A 605 27.92 5.50 27.54
C ILE A 605 28.20 6.99 27.50
N ARG A 606 28.61 7.51 26.33
CA ARG A 606 28.83 8.94 26.09
C ARG A 606 27.63 9.59 25.44
N ARG A 607 27.01 8.86 24.53
CA ARG A 607 25.82 9.27 23.80
C ARG A 607 25.00 8.07 23.35
N GLN A 608 23.70 8.25 23.24
CA GLN A 608 22.77 7.21 22.84
C GLN A 608 21.49 7.77 22.22
N ILE A 609 20.82 6.94 21.44
CA ILE A 609 19.43 7.13 21.03
C ILE A 609 18.62 5.91 21.39
N ASN A 610 17.37 6.13 21.80
CA ASN A 610 16.39 5.08 22.11
C ASN A 610 15.11 5.37 21.34
N VAL A 611 14.66 4.41 20.54
CA VAL A 611 13.53 4.55 19.62
C VAL A 611 12.46 3.51 19.96
N PRO A 612 11.23 3.95 20.33
CA PRO A 612 10.10 3.04 20.51
C PRO A 612 9.46 2.72 19.16
N ILE A 613 9.10 1.45 18.94
CA ILE A 613 8.37 0.99 17.77
C ILE A 613 6.95 0.65 18.16
N PHE A 614 6.02 1.02 17.29
CA PHE A 614 4.60 0.93 17.54
C PHE A 614 3.95 -0.16 16.69
N ASP A 615 3.00 -0.85 17.29
CA ASP A 615 1.98 -1.64 16.62
C ASP A 615 0.62 -1.06 17.00
N GLY A 616 -0.03 -0.39 16.05
CA GLY A 616 -1.16 0.49 16.33
C GLY A 616 -0.81 1.55 17.38
N ASN A 617 -1.46 1.49 18.54
CA ASN A 617 -1.23 2.44 19.64
C ASN A 617 -0.36 1.87 20.78
N GLN A 618 0.25 0.70 20.61
CA GLN A 618 1.08 0.07 21.64
C GLN A 618 2.56 0.13 21.26
N VAL A 619 3.43 0.44 22.24
CA VAL A 619 4.88 0.29 22.06
C VAL A 619 5.19 -1.18 22.24
N VAL A 620 5.73 -1.81 21.19
CA VAL A 620 5.97 -3.26 21.14
C VAL A 620 7.44 -3.62 21.26
N LEU A 621 8.32 -2.70 20.88
CA LEU A 621 9.75 -2.85 21.09
C LEU A 621 10.41 -1.49 21.29
N VAL A 622 11.61 -1.52 21.89
CA VAL A 622 12.53 -0.40 21.96
C VAL A 622 13.87 -0.85 21.43
N ALA A 623 14.40 -0.10 20.47
CA ALA A 623 15.76 -0.27 19.99
C ALA A 623 16.60 0.92 20.43
N GLY A 624 17.83 0.66 20.88
CA GLY A 624 18.76 1.72 21.19
C GLY A 624 20.13 1.48 20.60
N VAL A 625 20.82 2.56 20.23
CA VAL A 625 22.21 2.52 19.76
C VAL A 625 23.04 3.61 20.45
N GLY A 626 24.33 3.35 20.65
CA GLY A 626 25.20 4.15 21.52
C GLY A 626 26.60 4.38 20.97
N ASN A 627 27.22 5.47 21.42
CA ASN A 627 28.62 5.83 21.19
C ASN A 627 29.03 6.05 19.72
N LYS A 628 28.15 6.65 18.90
CA LYS A 628 28.53 7.24 17.60
C LYS A 628 29.64 8.28 17.77
N THR A 629 30.54 8.46 16.81
CA THR A 629 31.66 9.42 16.89
C THR A 629 31.21 10.89 16.80
N LEU A 630 30.10 11.14 16.10
CA LEU A 630 29.43 12.44 16.01
C LEU A 630 28.14 12.43 16.85
N ASP A 631 27.53 13.60 16.99
CA ASP A 631 26.23 13.75 17.62
C ASP A 631 25.16 13.01 16.80
N TYR A 632 24.20 12.43 17.51
CA TYR A 632 23.01 11.86 16.90
C TYR A 632 22.00 12.94 16.52
N ASP A 633 21.29 12.69 15.44
CA ASP A 633 20.24 13.56 14.92
C ASP A 633 18.96 12.79 14.52
N GLU A 634 18.00 13.52 13.94
CA GLU A 634 16.73 12.96 13.47
C GLU A 634 16.88 11.97 12.30
N SER A 635 18.01 12.01 11.56
CA SER A 635 18.29 11.03 10.50
C SER A 635 18.60 9.66 11.12
N ASP A 636 19.36 9.63 12.22
CA ASP A 636 19.66 8.38 12.94
C ASP A 636 18.41 7.74 13.54
N VAL A 637 17.54 8.57 14.14
CA VAL A 637 16.22 8.12 14.63
C VAL A 637 15.42 7.48 13.50
N ARG A 638 15.31 8.16 12.35
CA ARG A 638 14.56 7.66 11.20
C ARG A 638 15.11 6.34 10.67
N GLN A 639 16.43 6.19 10.60
CA GLN A 639 17.07 4.95 10.14
C GLN A 639 16.76 3.78 11.07
N LEU A 640 16.90 4.00 12.38
CA LEU A 640 16.61 2.99 13.39
C LEU A 640 15.13 2.59 13.38
N THR A 641 14.21 3.57 13.32
CA THR A 641 12.76 3.31 13.25
C THR A 641 12.41 2.42 12.06
N LEU A 642 12.86 2.77 10.85
CA LEU A 642 12.50 2.04 9.63
C LEU A 642 12.99 0.59 9.66
N LEU A 643 14.21 0.35 10.12
CA LEU A 643 14.77 -1.00 10.19
C LEU A 643 14.00 -1.86 11.21
N MET A 644 13.70 -1.27 12.37
CA MET A 644 13.01 -1.99 13.45
C MET A 644 11.52 -2.23 13.14
N GLU A 645 10.84 -1.31 12.44
CA GLU A 645 9.49 -1.53 11.92
C GLU A 645 9.46 -2.65 10.88
N GLY A 646 10.46 -2.70 9.99
CA GLY A 646 10.63 -3.78 9.02
C GLY A 646 10.81 -5.13 9.72
N MET A 647 11.69 -5.18 10.72
CA MET A 647 11.92 -6.36 11.55
C MET A 647 10.64 -6.81 12.26
N TRP A 648 9.92 -5.90 12.93
CA TRP A 648 8.69 -6.21 13.65
C TRP A 648 7.62 -6.83 12.74
N ARG A 649 7.48 -6.30 11.52
CA ARG A 649 6.52 -6.82 10.53
C ARG A 649 6.79 -8.27 10.15
N ILE A 650 8.06 -8.65 10.04
CA ILE A 650 8.46 -10.05 9.77
C ILE A 650 8.15 -10.95 10.97
N ILE A 651 8.43 -10.47 12.18
CA ILE A 651 8.09 -11.21 13.42
C ILE A 651 6.58 -11.44 13.53
N GLN A 652 5.77 -10.42 13.26
CA GLN A 652 4.31 -10.51 13.28
C GLN A 652 3.79 -11.51 12.25
N ARG A 653 4.29 -11.42 11.02
CA ARG A 653 3.93 -12.38 9.96
C ARG A 653 4.24 -13.82 10.37
N LYS A 654 5.40 -14.05 10.99
CA LYS A 654 5.80 -15.38 11.47
C LYS A 654 4.89 -15.90 12.59
N ARG A 655 4.58 -15.06 13.59
CA ARG A 655 3.64 -15.42 14.67
C ARG A 655 2.26 -15.78 14.13
N ALA A 656 1.75 -15.01 13.17
CA ALA A 656 0.47 -15.29 12.52
C ALA A 656 0.50 -16.63 11.77
N GLN A 657 1.59 -16.92 11.05
CA GLN A 657 1.76 -18.20 10.35
C GLN A 657 1.82 -19.39 11.32
N GLU A 658 2.57 -19.28 12.42
CA GLU A 658 2.64 -20.30 13.46
C GLU A 658 1.28 -20.53 14.14
N GLN A 659 0.51 -19.46 14.39
CA GLN A 659 -0.84 -19.56 14.96
C GLN A 659 -1.83 -20.25 14.00
N ILE A 660 -1.77 -19.92 12.70
CA ILE A 660 -2.58 -20.60 11.68
C ILE A 660 -2.22 -22.08 11.63
N GLN A 661 -0.93 -22.42 11.62
CA GLN A 661 -0.46 -23.79 11.60
C GLN A 661 -0.92 -24.58 12.84
N ALA A 662 -0.84 -23.98 14.02
CA ALA A 662 -1.32 -24.57 15.26
C ALA A 662 -2.85 -24.79 15.23
N SER A 663 -3.62 -23.80 14.77
CA SER A 663 -5.07 -23.92 14.63
C SER A 663 -5.47 -24.99 13.61
N LEU A 664 -4.71 -25.12 12.52
CA LEU A 664 -4.91 -26.18 11.53
C LEU A 664 -4.71 -27.56 12.17
N GLN A 665 -3.60 -27.75 12.89
CA GLN A 665 -3.30 -29.00 13.59
C GLN A 665 -4.36 -29.35 14.65
N GLU A 666 -4.84 -28.35 15.41
CA GLU A 666 -5.93 -28.54 16.36
C GLU A 666 -7.21 -29.02 15.67
N LYS A 667 -7.60 -28.38 14.55
CA LYS A 667 -8.77 -28.78 13.75
C LYS A 667 -8.63 -30.20 13.20
N GLU A 668 -7.45 -30.60 12.74
CA GLU A 668 -7.20 -31.97 12.26
C GLU A 668 -7.36 -33.02 13.38
N VAL A 669 -6.86 -32.72 14.58
CA VAL A 669 -7.03 -33.60 15.75
C VAL A 669 -8.50 -33.69 16.17
N LEU A 670 -9.21 -32.56 16.21
CA LEU A 670 -10.65 -32.51 16.49
C LEU A 670 -11.46 -33.34 15.50
N LEU A 671 -11.16 -33.23 14.20
CA LEU A 671 -11.82 -34.04 13.17
C LEU A 671 -11.57 -35.53 13.42
N LYS A 672 -10.33 -35.96 13.66
CA LYS A 672 -10.01 -37.36 14.00
C LYS A 672 -10.81 -37.86 15.21
N GLU A 673 -10.90 -37.05 16.27
CA GLU A 673 -11.67 -37.38 17.48
C GLU A 673 -13.18 -37.53 17.20
N ILE A 674 -13.76 -36.66 16.36
CA ILE A 674 -15.16 -36.80 15.92
C ILE A 674 -15.38 -38.15 15.24
N HIS A 675 -14.48 -38.58 14.36
CA HIS A 675 -14.62 -39.89 13.69
C HIS A 675 -14.52 -41.06 14.66
N HIS A 676 -13.58 -41.00 15.61
CA HIS A 676 -13.48 -41.98 16.67
C HIS A 676 -14.77 -42.04 17.52
N ARG A 677 -15.36 -40.89 17.85
CA ARG A 677 -16.63 -40.81 18.59
C ARG A 677 -17.81 -41.34 17.80
N VAL A 678 -17.92 -41.03 16.52
CA VAL A 678 -18.98 -41.56 15.65
C VAL A 678 -18.89 -43.09 15.61
N LYS A 679 -17.70 -43.66 15.41
CA LYS A 679 -17.48 -45.11 15.46
C LYS A 679 -17.89 -45.69 16.83
N ASN A 680 -17.46 -45.09 17.93
CA ASN A 680 -17.80 -45.55 19.28
C ASN A 680 -19.32 -45.50 19.54
N ASN A 681 -19.99 -44.44 19.12
CA ASN A 681 -21.44 -44.30 19.27
C ASN A 681 -22.20 -45.36 18.46
N LEU A 682 -21.80 -45.60 17.21
CA LEU A 682 -22.37 -46.67 16.39
C LEU A 682 -22.15 -48.06 17.02
N GLN A 683 -20.98 -48.27 17.65
CA GLN A 683 -20.66 -49.51 18.37
C GLN A 683 -21.57 -49.72 19.61
N ILE A 684 -21.86 -48.66 20.36
CA ILE A 684 -22.79 -48.69 21.51
C ILE A 684 -24.20 -49.04 21.03
N ILE A 685 -24.68 -48.40 19.96
CA ILE A 685 -26.00 -48.68 19.38
C ILE A 685 -26.09 -50.15 18.95
N CYS A 686 -25.05 -50.67 18.28
CA CYS A 686 -24.99 -52.08 17.92
C CYS A 686 -25.09 -52.98 19.16
N SER A 687 -24.40 -52.63 20.25
CA SER A 687 -24.39 -53.44 21.48
C SER A 687 -25.76 -53.46 22.17
N LEU A 688 -26.44 -52.32 22.24
CA LEU A 688 -27.80 -52.22 22.78
C LEU A 688 -28.80 -53.04 21.96
N LEU A 689 -28.73 -52.95 20.62
CA LEU A 689 -29.56 -53.78 19.74
C LEU A 689 -29.28 -55.28 19.95
N LYS A 690 -28.03 -55.67 20.25
CA LYS A 690 -27.66 -57.07 20.48
C LYS A 690 -28.31 -57.59 21.75
N LEU A 691 -28.26 -56.79 22.82
CA LEU A 691 -28.88 -57.12 24.08
C LEU A 691 -30.40 -57.22 23.91
N GLN A 692 -31.03 -56.26 23.23
CA GLN A 692 -32.48 -56.30 22.95
C GLN A 692 -32.89 -57.52 22.13
N ALA A 693 -32.10 -57.90 21.12
CA ALA A 693 -32.36 -59.11 20.33
C ALA A 693 -32.34 -60.39 21.20
N GLY A 694 -31.50 -60.43 22.24
CA GLY A 694 -31.41 -61.57 23.16
C GLY A 694 -32.64 -61.78 24.05
N TYR A 695 -33.51 -60.78 24.20
CA TYR A 695 -34.77 -60.88 24.97
C TYR A 695 -36.00 -61.16 24.08
N ILE A 696 -35.81 -61.34 22.78
CA ILE A 696 -36.91 -61.54 21.82
C ILE A 696 -36.84 -62.97 21.29
N ASP A 697 -37.91 -63.74 21.49
CA ASP A 697 -37.97 -65.15 21.03
C ASP A 697 -38.41 -65.30 19.56
N ASP A 698 -38.96 -64.25 18.96
CA ASP A 698 -39.37 -64.28 17.55
C ASP A 698 -38.15 -64.22 16.63
N SER A 699 -37.85 -65.36 16.01
CA SER A 699 -36.78 -65.51 15.00
C SER A 699 -36.83 -64.50 13.85
N LYS A 700 -38.02 -64.02 13.44
CA LYS A 700 -38.14 -62.98 12.40
C LYS A 700 -37.71 -61.63 12.92
N ILE A 701 -38.08 -61.28 14.16
CA ILE A 701 -37.71 -60.00 14.77
C ILE A 701 -36.20 -59.98 15.08
N GLN A 702 -35.65 -61.10 15.57
CA GLN A 702 -34.20 -61.24 15.74
C GLN A 702 -33.44 -61.03 14.42
N ALA A 703 -33.93 -61.61 13.32
CA ALA A 703 -33.32 -61.41 12.00
C ALA A 703 -33.34 -59.93 11.54
N VAL A 704 -34.41 -59.19 11.82
CA VAL A 704 -34.51 -57.75 11.51
C VAL A 704 -33.55 -56.92 12.36
N ILE A 705 -33.39 -57.24 13.64
CA ILE A 705 -32.42 -56.55 14.50
C ILE A 705 -30.98 -56.86 14.07
N GLN A 706 -30.69 -58.12 13.72
CA GLN A 706 -29.40 -58.52 13.19
C GLN A 706 -29.07 -57.81 11.86
N ASP A 707 -30.08 -57.62 11.00
CA ASP A 707 -29.94 -56.83 9.78
C ASP A 707 -29.59 -55.36 10.07
N SER A 708 -30.31 -54.77 11.03
CA SER A 708 -30.09 -53.39 11.47
C SER A 708 -28.68 -53.18 12.03
N GLN A 709 -28.18 -54.14 12.82
CA GLN A 709 -26.80 -54.10 13.32
C GLN A 709 -25.76 -54.20 12.21
N ASN A 710 -25.97 -55.07 11.24
CA ASN A 710 -25.05 -55.22 10.11
C ASN A 710 -25.00 -53.93 9.28
N ARG A 711 -26.13 -53.25 9.08
CA ARG A 711 -26.18 -51.93 8.41
C ARG A 711 -25.39 -50.87 9.17
N ILE A 712 -25.60 -50.75 10.48
CA ILE A 712 -24.88 -49.78 11.34
C ILE A 712 -23.37 -50.06 11.31
N ARG A 713 -22.97 -51.34 11.34
CA ARG A 713 -21.56 -51.73 11.28
C ARG A 713 -20.90 -51.38 9.94
N ILE A 714 -21.62 -51.55 8.83
CA ILE A 714 -21.10 -51.15 7.51
C ILE A 714 -21.08 -49.63 7.34
N MET A 715 -22.08 -48.90 7.87
CA MET A 715 -22.02 -47.43 7.93
C MET A 715 -20.79 -46.95 8.72
N ALA A 716 -20.48 -47.57 9.86
CA ALA A 716 -19.28 -47.26 10.64
C ALA A 716 -17.99 -47.52 9.84
N LEU A 717 -17.94 -48.63 9.09
CA LEU A 717 -16.81 -48.96 8.22
C LEU A 717 -16.65 -47.97 7.06
N VAL A 718 -17.75 -47.57 6.42
CA VAL A 718 -17.74 -46.53 5.38
C VAL A 718 -17.14 -45.25 5.94
N HIS A 719 -17.58 -44.80 7.11
CA HIS A 719 -17.00 -43.64 7.78
C HIS A 719 -15.51 -43.80 8.10
N GLU A 720 -15.08 -44.98 8.57
CA GLU A 720 -13.68 -45.24 8.88
C GLU A 720 -12.77 -45.18 7.63
N LEU A 721 -13.21 -45.75 6.52
CA LEU A 721 -12.42 -45.82 5.27
C LEU A 721 -12.21 -44.45 4.62
N LEU A 722 -13.18 -43.54 4.77
CA LEU A 722 -13.11 -42.20 4.16
C LEU A 722 -12.10 -41.30 4.87
N TYR A 723 -11.97 -41.45 6.19
CA TYR A 723 -11.09 -40.60 7.01
C TYR A 723 -9.72 -41.20 7.30
N GLN A 724 -9.49 -42.46 6.91
CA GLN A 724 -8.14 -43.06 6.82
C GLN A 724 -7.42 -42.70 5.51
N SER A 725 -8.12 -42.09 4.55
CA SER A 725 -7.51 -41.60 3.31
C SER A 725 -6.55 -40.45 3.61
N PRO A 726 -5.34 -40.41 3.02
CA PRO A 726 -4.40 -39.30 3.17
C PRO A 726 -4.92 -38.00 2.55
N ASP A 727 -5.87 -38.10 1.62
CA ASP A 727 -6.57 -36.97 1.00
C ASP A 727 -8.03 -37.00 1.45
N LEU A 728 -8.40 -36.02 2.27
CA LEU A 728 -9.77 -35.82 2.79
C LEU A 728 -10.66 -35.06 1.80
N ALA A 729 -10.07 -34.37 0.81
CA ALA A 729 -10.82 -33.63 -0.19
C ALA A 729 -11.29 -34.57 -1.30
N MET A 730 -10.45 -35.52 -1.71
CA MET A 730 -10.72 -36.39 -2.86
C MET A 730 -10.42 -37.87 -2.57
N ILE A 731 -11.45 -38.72 -2.63
CA ILE A 731 -11.37 -40.15 -2.31
C ILE A 731 -11.19 -40.97 -3.58
N ASN A 732 -10.21 -41.88 -3.60
CA ASN A 732 -10.05 -42.87 -4.66
C ASN A 732 -11.16 -43.95 -4.57
N LEU A 733 -12.08 -43.98 -5.54
CA LEU A 733 -13.21 -44.91 -5.48
C LEU A 733 -12.83 -46.36 -5.67
N MET A 734 -11.80 -46.66 -6.47
CA MET A 734 -11.38 -48.03 -6.72
C MET A 734 -10.94 -48.72 -5.42
N SER A 735 -10.08 -48.06 -4.63
CA SER A 735 -9.61 -48.61 -3.35
C SER A 735 -10.74 -48.67 -2.31
N TYR A 736 -11.58 -47.64 -2.28
CA TYR A 736 -12.73 -47.52 -1.38
C TYR A 736 -13.76 -48.64 -1.60
N ILE A 737 -14.27 -48.80 -2.84
CA ILE A 737 -15.28 -49.82 -3.18
C ILE A 737 -14.73 -51.22 -2.99
N LYS A 738 -13.48 -51.49 -3.40
CA LYS A 738 -12.85 -52.80 -3.22
C LYS A 738 -12.81 -53.22 -1.75
N THR A 739 -12.52 -52.27 -0.86
CA THR A 739 -12.46 -52.53 0.59
C THR A 739 -13.86 -52.77 1.17
N LEU A 740 -14.83 -51.94 0.78
CA LEU A 740 -16.23 -52.06 1.19
C LEU A 740 -16.82 -53.43 0.79
N VAL A 741 -16.70 -53.80 -0.48
CA VAL A 741 -17.25 -55.05 -1.02
C VAL A 741 -16.58 -56.27 -0.41
N GLY A 742 -15.27 -56.20 -0.14
CA GLY A 742 -14.55 -57.24 0.59
C GLY A 742 -15.08 -57.44 2.01
N ALA A 743 -15.47 -56.36 2.71
CA ALA A 743 -16.07 -56.45 4.04
C ALA A 743 -17.51 -57.02 4.02
N LEU A 744 -18.30 -56.65 3.01
CA LEU A 744 -19.65 -57.21 2.80
C LEU A 744 -19.60 -58.71 2.55
N SER A 745 -18.68 -59.16 1.69
CA SER A 745 -18.46 -60.58 1.41
C SER A 745 -18.21 -61.36 2.69
N ARG A 746 -17.31 -60.89 3.57
CA ARG A 746 -16.98 -61.58 4.84
C ARG A 746 -18.14 -61.60 5.84
N THR A 747 -19.03 -60.61 5.77
CA THR A 747 -20.13 -60.46 6.74
C THR A 747 -21.33 -61.35 6.37
N TYR A 748 -21.60 -61.52 5.08
CA TYR A 748 -22.80 -62.24 4.61
C TYR A 748 -22.51 -63.62 3.99
N LEU A 749 -21.27 -63.93 3.60
CA LEU A 749 -20.90 -65.25 3.08
C LEU A 749 -20.11 -66.04 4.13
N ALA A 750 -20.67 -67.16 4.58
CA ALA A 750 -19.97 -68.13 5.45
C ALA A 750 -19.12 -69.14 4.65
N ASP A 751 -19.46 -69.36 3.37
CA ASP A 751 -18.74 -70.25 2.45
C ASP A 751 -18.51 -69.52 1.10
N PRO A 752 -17.26 -69.08 0.80
CA PRO A 752 -16.95 -68.28 -0.39
C PRO A 752 -17.13 -69.00 -1.73
N GLY A 753 -17.31 -70.33 -1.75
CA GLY A 753 -17.24 -71.13 -2.98
C GLY A 753 -18.42 -71.00 -3.95
N GLY A 754 -19.53 -70.37 -3.53
CA GLY A 754 -20.76 -70.31 -4.33
C GLY A 754 -20.96 -69.05 -5.18
N ILE A 755 -20.58 -67.87 -4.67
CA ILE A 755 -20.94 -66.57 -5.29
C ILE A 755 -19.67 -65.77 -5.58
N ALA A 756 -19.41 -65.48 -6.86
CA ALA A 756 -18.26 -64.69 -7.28
C ALA A 756 -18.59 -63.18 -7.32
N LEU A 757 -17.73 -62.35 -6.72
CA LEU A 757 -17.81 -60.90 -6.78
C LEU A 757 -16.86 -60.35 -7.85
N LYS A 758 -17.40 -59.63 -8.83
CA LYS A 758 -16.63 -58.97 -9.90
C LYS A 758 -16.71 -57.46 -9.77
N LEU A 759 -15.56 -56.81 -9.83
CA LEU A 759 -15.41 -55.36 -9.69
C LEU A 759 -14.78 -54.80 -10.96
N ALA A 760 -15.43 -53.83 -11.60
CA ALA A 760 -14.88 -53.04 -12.69
C ALA A 760 -15.10 -51.56 -12.37
N VAL A 761 -14.09 -50.91 -11.79
CA VAL A 761 -14.18 -49.52 -11.32
C VAL A 761 -13.07 -48.73 -11.98
N ASP A 762 -13.41 -47.62 -12.64
CA ASP A 762 -12.42 -46.70 -13.20
C ASP A 762 -11.65 -45.97 -12.09
N ASP A 763 -10.49 -45.40 -12.41
CA ASP A 763 -9.71 -44.59 -11.47
C ASP A 763 -10.33 -43.19 -11.31
N ILE A 764 -11.42 -43.14 -10.55
CA ILE A 764 -12.22 -41.93 -10.30
C ILE A 764 -11.95 -41.43 -8.88
N ARG A 765 -11.84 -40.11 -8.74
CA ARG A 765 -11.75 -39.44 -7.44
C ARG A 765 -12.98 -38.56 -7.20
N LEU A 766 -13.62 -38.70 -6.04
CA LEU A 766 -14.80 -37.90 -5.66
C LEU A 766 -14.67 -37.31 -4.26
N GLY A 767 -15.33 -36.18 -4.04
CA GLY A 767 -15.50 -35.61 -2.72
C GLY A 767 -16.32 -36.49 -1.78
N ILE A 768 -16.16 -36.27 -0.47
CA ILE A 768 -16.84 -37.03 0.61
C ILE A 768 -18.37 -37.05 0.40
N ASP A 769 -18.95 -35.91 0.01
CA ASP A 769 -20.40 -35.74 -0.17
C ASP A 769 -20.99 -36.62 -1.28
N THR A 770 -20.16 -37.10 -2.21
CA THR A 770 -20.57 -38.00 -3.30
C THR A 770 -20.15 -39.44 -3.01
N ALA A 771 -18.99 -39.64 -2.40
CA ALA A 771 -18.46 -40.97 -2.09
C ALA A 771 -19.28 -41.71 -1.02
N ILE A 772 -19.78 -41.00 0.02
CA ILE A 772 -20.62 -41.60 1.07
C ILE A 772 -21.92 -42.19 0.49
N PRO A 773 -22.74 -41.42 -0.26
CA PRO A 773 -23.95 -41.98 -0.88
C PRO A 773 -23.67 -43.18 -1.78
N CYS A 774 -22.61 -43.13 -2.59
CA CYS A 774 -22.22 -44.25 -3.45
C CYS A 774 -21.91 -45.52 -2.64
N GLY A 775 -21.13 -45.39 -1.57
CA GLY A 775 -20.81 -46.52 -0.70
C GLY A 775 -22.04 -47.11 -0.01
N LEU A 776 -22.97 -46.27 0.45
CA LEU A 776 -24.22 -46.72 1.07
C LEU A 776 -25.15 -47.41 0.06
N ILE A 777 -25.25 -46.91 -1.18
CA ILE A 777 -26.02 -47.55 -2.26
C ILE A 777 -25.44 -48.93 -2.56
N ILE A 778 -24.12 -49.03 -2.76
CA ILE A 778 -23.44 -50.31 -3.03
C ILE A 778 -23.68 -51.28 -1.87
N ASN A 779 -23.57 -50.82 -0.63
CA ASN A 779 -23.83 -51.63 0.55
C ASN A 779 -25.24 -52.24 0.54
N GLU A 780 -26.27 -51.44 0.33
CA GLU A 780 -27.65 -51.93 0.32
C GLU A 780 -27.91 -52.90 -0.84
N LEU A 781 -27.46 -52.56 -2.06
CA LEU A 781 -27.70 -53.38 -3.25
C LEU A 781 -26.95 -54.71 -3.19
N VAL A 782 -25.67 -54.70 -2.82
CA VAL A 782 -24.86 -55.92 -2.69
C VAL A 782 -25.36 -56.78 -1.54
N SER A 783 -25.74 -56.19 -0.40
CA SER A 783 -26.33 -56.93 0.72
C SER A 783 -27.63 -57.63 0.32
N ASN A 784 -28.47 -56.97 -0.49
CA ASN A 784 -29.71 -57.56 -0.99
C ASN A 784 -29.45 -58.71 -1.97
N SER A 785 -28.51 -58.55 -2.91
CA SER A 785 -28.14 -59.64 -3.82
C SER A 785 -27.59 -60.85 -3.06
N LEU A 786 -26.73 -60.64 -2.05
CA LEU A 786 -26.19 -61.73 -1.22
C LEU A 786 -27.26 -62.48 -0.42
N LYS A 787 -28.33 -61.80 0.03
CA LYS A 787 -29.39 -62.42 0.84
C LYS A 787 -30.47 -63.11 0.02
N TYR A 788 -30.87 -62.52 -1.11
CA TYR A 788 -32.11 -62.87 -1.79
C TYR A 788 -31.92 -63.40 -3.21
N ALA A 789 -30.82 -63.06 -3.90
CA ALA A 789 -30.67 -63.41 -5.31
C ALA A 789 -30.34 -64.90 -5.53
N PHE A 790 -29.75 -65.57 -4.53
CA PHE A 790 -29.24 -66.94 -4.64
C PHE A 790 -29.79 -67.89 -3.56
N PRO A 791 -31.09 -68.26 -3.61
CA PRO A 791 -31.66 -69.24 -2.69
C PRO A 791 -31.04 -70.64 -2.88
N ASP A 792 -31.20 -71.51 -1.88
CA ASP A 792 -30.76 -72.91 -1.88
C ASP A 792 -29.27 -73.15 -2.21
N LYS A 793 -28.40 -72.21 -1.80
CA LYS A 793 -26.94 -72.24 -2.06
C LYS A 793 -26.58 -72.29 -3.57
N ARG A 794 -27.42 -71.69 -4.41
CA ARG A 794 -27.15 -71.56 -5.84
C ARG A 794 -25.84 -70.81 -6.10
N GLN A 795 -25.08 -71.26 -7.11
CA GLN A 795 -23.91 -70.54 -7.56
C GLN A 795 -24.28 -69.31 -8.39
N GLY A 796 -23.50 -68.23 -8.25
CA GLY A 796 -23.86 -66.93 -8.80
C GLY A 796 -22.70 -65.97 -9.00
N VAL A 797 -23.00 -64.85 -9.64
CA VAL A 797 -22.07 -63.73 -9.83
C VAL A 797 -22.78 -62.44 -9.48
N ILE A 798 -22.14 -61.62 -8.66
CA ILE A 798 -22.50 -60.23 -8.41
C ILE A 798 -21.42 -59.36 -9.05
N GLN A 799 -21.84 -58.41 -9.88
CA GLN A 799 -20.96 -57.52 -10.61
C GLN A 799 -21.26 -56.06 -10.24
N ILE A 800 -20.20 -55.31 -9.96
CA ILE A 800 -20.27 -53.89 -9.62
C ILE A 800 -19.38 -53.17 -10.62
N ASN A 801 -20.00 -52.31 -11.43
CA ASN A 801 -19.32 -51.49 -12.40
C ASN A 801 -19.46 -50.02 -12.01
N PHE A 802 -18.38 -49.26 -12.10
CA PHE A 802 -18.41 -47.82 -11.87
C PHE A 802 -17.51 -47.14 -12.88
N HIS A 803 -18.11 -46.40 -13.82
CA HIS A 803 -17.39 -45.80 -14.94
C HIS A 803 -17.78 -44.35 -15.17
N ALA A 804 -16.87 -43.59 -15.78
CA ALA A 804 -17.18 -42.25 -16.28
C ALA A 804 -17.75 -42.34 -17.70
N LYS A 805 -18.87 -41.65 -17.95
CA LYS A 805 -19.48 -41.52 -19.28
C LYS A 805 -18.80 -40.40 -20.09
N PRO A 806 -18.92 -40.42 -21.43
CA PRO A 806 -18.35 -39.38 -22.30
C PRO A 806 -18.79 -37.95 -21.97
N ASP A 807 -20.00 -37.79 -21.43
CA ASP A 807 -20.62 -36.49 -21.11
C ASP A 807 -20.28 -35.99 -19.69
N GLN A 808 -19.22 -36.52 -19.06
CA GLN A 808 -18.80 -36.25 -17.66
C GLN A 808 -19.76 -36.74 -16.56
N ASP A 809 -20.86 -37.40 -16.92
CA ASP A 809 -21.70 -38.12 -15.98
C ASP A 809 -21.01 -39.40 -15.46
N LEU A 810 -21.37 -39.80 -14.25
CA LEU A 810 -20.94 -41.04 -13.63
C LEU A 810 -22.04 -42.08 -13.69
N GLU A 811 -21.64 -43.33 -13.92
CA GLU A 811 -22.55 -44.47 -13.91
C GLU A 811 -22.09 -45.53 -12.91
N LEU A 812 -22.94 -45.83 -11.94
CA LEU A 812 -22.82 -46.94 -11.02
C LEU A 812 -23.82 -48.03 -11.40
N VAL A 813 -23.32 -49.22 -11.75
CA VAL A 813 -24.14 -50.40 -12.04
C VAL A 813 -23.87 -51.49 -11.01
N VAL A 814 -24.94 -51.98 -10.37
CA VAL A 814 -24.87 -53.16 -9.50
C VAL A 814 -25.81 -54.22 -10.04
N ARG A 815 -25.27 -55.40 -10.35
CA ARG A 815 -26.00 -56.49 -11.00
C ARG A 815 -25.73 -57.85 -10.37
N ASP A 816 -26.76 -58.69 -10.31
CA ASP A 816 -26.65 -60.12 -10.05
C ASP A 816 -27.28 -60.97 -11.16
N ASN A 817 -26.91 -62.25 -11.23
CA ASN A 817 -27.51 -63.25 -12.11
C ASN A 817 -28.42 -64.24 -11.34
N GLY A 818 -29.04 -63.77 -10.26
CA GLY A 818 -29.88 -64.58 -9.40
C GLY A 818 -31.31 -64.76 -9.92
N VAL A 819 -32.23 -65.09 -9.01
CA VAL A 819 -33.65 -65.32 -9.32
C VAL A 819 -34.42 -64.06 -9.75
N GLY A 820 -33.81 -62.87 -9.60
CA GLY A 820 -34.42 -61.59 -9.94
C GLY A 820 -35.40 -61.07 -8.88
N LEU A 821 -35.73 -59.78 -8.95
CA LEU A 821 -36.75 -59.17 -8.08
C LEU A 821 -38.18 -59.51 -8.58
N PRO A 822 -39.13 -59.84 -7.69
CA PRO A 822 -40.52 -60.12 -8.07
C PRO A 822 -41.19 -58.97 -8.84
N GLU A 823 -42.02 -59.27 -9.84
CA GLU A 823 -42.77 -58.26 -10.61
C GLU A 823 -43.65 -57.35 -9.73
N THR A 824 -44.12 -57.88 -8.60
CA THR A 824 -44.96 -57.17 -7.62
C THR A 824 -44.25 -56.09 -6.81
N LEU A 825 -42.92 -56.01 -6.86
CA LEU A 825 -42.12 -55.13 -6.02
C LEU A 825 -41.79 -53.84 -6.76
N ASP A 826 -42.58 -52.77 -6.56
CA ASP A 826 -42.37 -51.48 -7.25
C ASP A 826 -41.31 -50.62 -6.55
N LEU A 827 -40.39 -50.00 -7.31
CA LEU A 827 -39.44 -49.02 -6.77
C LEU A 827 -40.12 -47.72 -6.31
N ARG A 828 -41.30 -47.41 -6.87
CA ARG A 828 -42.06 -46.20 -6.53
C ARG A 828 -42.87 -46.35 -5.24
N ASN A 829 -43.32 -47.57 -4.91
CA ASN A 829 -44.25 -47.87 -3.81
C ASN A 829 -43.76 -48.98 -2.84
N GLY A 830 -42.49 -49.41 -2.93
CA GLY A 830 -42.01 -50.66 -2.33
C GLY A 830 -41.84 -50.68 -0.80
N ASN A 831 -42.39 -51.73 -0.18
CA ASN A 831 -42.49 -52.00 1.26
C ASN A 831 -41.16 -52.22 2.04
N SER A 832 -39.97 -52.02 1.45
CA SER A 832 -38.69 -52.27 2.13
C SER A 832 -37.87 -50.99 2.33
N LEU A 833 -37.45 -50.74 3.57
CA LEU A 833 -36.67 -49.55 3.96
C LEU A 833 -35.38 -49.37 3.14
N GLY A 834 -34.68 -50.46 2.80
CA GLY A 834 -33.41 -50.41 2.07
C GLY A 834 -33.52 -49.86 0.65
N LEU A 835 -34.51 -50.31 -0.12
CA LEU A 835 -34.73 -49.77 -1.48
C LEU A 835 -35.18 -48.31 -1.47
N ARG A 836 -35.92 -47.89 -0.42
CA ARG A 836 -36.27 -46.48 -0.21
C ARG A 836 -35.03 -45.62 0.07
N LEU A 837 -34.08 -46.15 0.86
CA LEU A 837 -32.81 -45.49 1.12
C LEU A 837 -31.97 -45.35 -0.15
N VAL A 838 -31.84 -46.41 -0.95
CA VAL A 838 -31.12 -46.37 -2.23
C VAL A 838 -31.68 -45.28 -3.14
N LYS A 839 -33.01 -45.15 -3.22
CA LYS A 839 -33.67 -44.12 -4.01
C LYS A 839 -33.36 -42.71 -3.49
N ILE A 840 -33.51 -42.46 -2.19
CA ILE A 840 -33.21 -41.15 -1.57
C ILE A 840 -31.75 -40.77 -1.81
N LEU A 841 -30.82 -41.70 -1.64
CA LEU A 841 -29.40 -41.43 -1.87
C LEU A 841 -29.11 -41.12 -3.36
N ALA A 842 -29.73 -41.86 -4.28
CA ALA A 842 -29.54 -41.68 -5.71
C ALA A 842 -30.21 -40.40 -6.24
N GLU A 843 -31.48 -40.17 -5.92
CA GLU A 843 -32.28 -39.06 -6.48
C GLU A 843 -32.10 -37.75 -5.69
N ASP A 844 -32.01 -37.78 -4.35
CA ASP A 844 -31.98 -36.56 -3.54
C ASP A 844 -30.55 -36.09 -3.23
N GLN A 845 -29.64 -37.00 -2.85
CA GLN A 845 -28.26 -36.62 -2.50
C GLN A 845 -27.35 -36.50 -3.72
N LEU A 846 -27.33 -37.55 -4.55
CA LEU A 846 -26.56 -37.56 -5.80
C LEU A 846 -27.23 -36.75 -6.91
N GLN A 847 -28.51 -36.37 -6.76
CA GLN A 847 -29.28 -35.67 -7.81
C GLN A 847 -29.28 -36.42 -9.15
N GLY A 848 -29.25 -37.75 -9.06
CA GLY A 848 -29.15 -38.67 -10.17
C GLY A 848 -30.46 -39.34 -10.55
N LYS A 849 -30.38 -40.23 -11.54
CA LYS A 849 -31.46 -41.08 -12.01
C LYS A 849 -31.16 -42.53 -11.70
N ILE A 850 -32.15 -43.25 -11.18
CA ILE A 850 -32.08 -44.70 -10.94
C ILE A 850 -32.97 -45.46 -11.93
N SER A 851 -32.47 -46.56 -12.48
CA SER A 851 -33.23 -47.49 -13.31
C SER A 851 -32.99 -48.94 -12.90
N LEU A 852 -33.96 -49.80 -13.17
CA LEU A 852 -33.97 -51.21 -12.77
C LEU A 852 -34.31 -52.10 -13.96
N ASN A 853 -33.47 -53.10 -14.19
CA ASN A 853 -33.65 -54.13 -15.21
C ASN A 853 -33.75 -55.52 -14.54
N ARG A 854 -34.74 -56.32 -14.99
CA ARG A 854 -35.10 -57.63 -14.41
C ARG A 854 -34.93 -58.82 -15.37
N THR A 855 -34.36 -58.58 -16.55
CA THR A 855 -34.37 -59.57 -17.65
C THR A 855 -33.45 -60.78 -17.42
N LYS A 856 -32.34 -60.62 -16.70
CA LYS A 856 -31.32 -61.66 -16.47
C LYS A 856 -30.77 -61.60 -15.04
N GLY A 857 -31.67 -61.69 -14.06
CA GLY A 857 -31.39 -61.41 -12.65
C GLY A 857 -31.86 -59.99 -12.28
N THR A 858 -31.14 -59.32 -11.37
CA THR A 858 -31.43 -57.94 -10.99
C THR A 858 -30.29 -57.02 -11.38
N GLU A 859 -30.57 -55.91 -12.05
CA GLU A 859 -29.57 -54.90 -12.45
C GLU A 859 -30.08 -53.50 -12.11
N PHE A 860 -29.35 -52.79 -11.26
CA PHE A 860 -29.58 -51.39 -10.91
C PHE A 860 -28.55 -50.52 -11.61
N ILE A 861 -29.01 -49.43 -12.24
CA ILE A 861 -28.15 -48.45 -12.90
C ILE A 861 -28.47 -47.08 -12.29
N ILE A 862 -27.46 -46.43 -11.72
CA ILE A 862 -27.53 -45.08 -11.15
C ILE A 862 -26.64 -44.16 -11.98
N GLU A 863 -27.21 -43.09 -12.52
CA GLU A 863 -26.54 -42.09 -13.35
C GLU A 863 -26.61 -40.72 -12.68
N PHE A 864 -25.49 -40.02 -12.53
CA PHE A 864 -25.46 -38.71 -11.89
C PHE A 864 -24.24 -37.87 -12.33
N ALA A 865 -24.36 -36.55 -12.26
CA ALA A 865 -23.28 -35.63 -12.62
C ALA A 865 -22.25 -35.46 -11.48
N VAL A 866 -20.98 -35.21 -11.83
CA VAL A 866 -19.94 -34.87 -10.86
C VAL A 866 -20.20 -33.47 -10.30
N LYS A 867 -20.42 -33.35 -8.99
CA LYS A 867 -20.43 -32.06 -8.30
C LYS A 867 -18.98 -31.62 -8.08
N HIS A 868 -18.61 -30.47 -8.63
CA HIS A 868 -17.29 -29.84 -8.48
C HIS A 868 -17.14 -29.17 -7.11
#